data_AF-A0A6A4HPG5-F1
#
_entry.id   AF-A0A6A4HPG5-F1
#
_cell.length_a   1.000
_cell.length_b   1.000
_cell.length_c   1.000
_cell.angle_alpha   90.00
_cell.angle_beta   90.00
_cell.angle_gamma   90.00
#
_symmetry.space_group_name_H-M   'P 1'
#
loop_
_entity.id
_entity.type
_entity.pdbx_description
1 polymer ?
#
loop_
_entity_poly.entity_id
_entity_poly.type
_entity_poly.pdbx_seq_one_letter_code
_entity_poly.pdbx_strand_id
1 'polypeptide(L)'
;MSCPTKFITVVLHGNDATGKTTLCRAINEAGQLCFTRGDEDPAHDVDLKTIDAYTLQLSSDDRRPPKCKYIAPDGTERHIVRVFLDAELPTLQARIASRPSSDKWETEKALFYFRARFREIAAFFGFPVIRTDVGKSVPETVAQILDFIAKPLTLTLLKELSLRNLTPEKIHAMANIYQPVEGVNYRERLDDILEKECHENSLFTPKDILDQCDVDDLLEYSLVNSYDGKFAPPFVPSLDNITGEQYLSAAFRLVVEGESKQVYRLETPITNYFDDHLFPQGASLFLEMFNRSGVDHTYEALNRHGVVYVRATKITMIETIYKGVCQGTDKHSFYGMSKMEELTLDTSEYVGGPYIRFDWRNPNHTYPKSQGVDVSRHPFYHIMERSVGKQEFYKKYLTGRATPFGDKCVPEDLVHGVQNVVNSQLFTFRCYLSIQWYMNQIGLEVQDGCLMLDEKGLEAWSEISQDCMRIKRRVGKEVEAFDKDMWRTGGSSAKDAIKTKWTKLNEMLEEFLAAHPFHTNEMISSDEPYGIIRPRTPLRFSSQNNSQSYTIGITGTKYTDKSDNFVALALGVLITRPPGRSYKYSYEILDHQKYGKYFGRRNIIFFPMRPKDMPGALHCGTLDFAITSNTVALICRANAQIDFKDWTVANRARIATEYPKLVDQFLQSLGADSSTYVLQEVRGTTESFLVNDKEGVFLLCDGVVSTGKTLQENDLVVWKVMKAKGEVSLGLYQANSCSS
;
A
#
# COMPACT_ATOMS: atom_id res chain seq x y z
N MET A 1 -11.40 44.43 18.88
CA MET A 1 -10.01 44.81 19.21
C MET A 1 -9.11 44.00 18.31
N SER A 2 -8.34 44.62 17.41
CA SER A 2 -7.36 43.89 16.60
C SER A 2 -6.25 43.41 17.54
N CYS A 3 -6.17 42.10 17.79
CA CYS A 3 -5.03 41.51 18.47
C CYS A 3 -3.78 42.02 17.73
N PRO A 4 -2.78 42.63 18.40
CA PRO A 4 -1.58 43.12 17.73
C PRO A 4 -1.00 41.95 16.95
N THR A 5 -1.06 42.02 15.63
CA THR A 5 -0.52 40.99 14.75
C THR A 5 0.95 40.88 15.13
N LYS A 6 1.30 39.77 15.80
CA LYS A 6 2.70 39.44 16.06
C LYS A 6 3.43 39.58 14.73
N PHE A 7 4.59 40.22 14.75
CA PHE A 7 5.39 40.34 13.54
C PHE A 7 5.85 38.93 13.15
N ILE A 8 5.18 38.34 12.16
CA ILE A 8 5.44 36.98 11.70
C ILE A 8 6.43 37.03 10.53
N THR A 9 7.37 36.10 10.55
CA THR A 9 8.22 35.77 9.43
C THR A 9 7.88 34.36 8.98
N VAL A 10 7.44 34.22 7.73
CA VAL A 10 7.12 32.93 7.12
C VAL A 10 8.38 32.33 6.50
N VAL A 11 8.60 31.04 6.70
CA VAL A 11 9.67 30.31 6.02
C VAL A 11 9.07 29.11 5.31
N LEU A 12 9.20 29.08 3.98
CA LEU A 12 8.70 27.98 3.16
C LEU A 12 9.77 26.91 2.96
N HIS A 13 9.44 25.70 3.40
CA HIS A 13 10.20 24.47 3.18
C HIS A 13 9.48 23.56 2.19
N GLY A 14 10.15 22.54 1.70
CA GLY A 14 9.54 21.53 0.83
C GLY A 14 10.45 21.12 -0.30
N ASN A 15 10.05 20.06 -0.98
CA ASN A 15 10.83 19.49 -2.06
C ASN A 15 10.97 20.43 -3.27
N ASP A 16 11.84 20.11 -4.21
CA ASP A 16 11.93 20.83 -5.47
C ASP A 16 10.62 20.75 -6.25
N ALA A 17 10.30 21.83 -6.96
CA ALA A 17 9.05 22.02 -7.71
C ALA A 17 7.74 22.06 -6.91
N THR A 18 7.80 22.29 -5.60
CA THR A 18 6.62 22.61 -4.77
C THR A 18 6.13 24.06 -4.92
N GLY A 19 6.81 24.92 -5.69
CA GLY A 19 6.40 26.31 -5.93
C GLY A 19 6.89 27.32 -4.89
N LYS A 20 7.86 26.96 -4.03
CA LYS A 20 8.42 27.80 -2.96
C LYS A 20 8.69 29.25 -3.38
N THR A 21 9.49 29.47 -4.43
CA THR A 21 9.87 30.82 -4.88
C THR A 21 8.68 31.65 -5.34
N THR A 22 7.75 31.04 -6.10
CA THR A 22 6.53 31.71 -6.57
C THR A 22 5.63 32.12 -5.40
N LEU A 23 5.44 31.22 -4.44
CA LEU A 23 4.62 31.47 -3.25
C LEU A 23 5.27 32.49 -2.32
N CYS A 24 6.59 32.41 -2.11
CA CYS A 24 7.34 33.37 -1.31
C CYS A 24 7.17 34.80 -1.83
N ARG A 25 7.36 35.00 -3.14
CA ARG A 25 7.12 36.31 -3.77
C ARG A 25 5.69 36.79 -3.56
N ALA A 26 4.70 35.93 -3.77
CA ALA A 26 3.30 36.30 -3.62
C ALA A 26 2.91 36.62 -2.16
N ILE A 27 3.52 35.95 -1.17
CA ILE A 27 3.33 36.25 0.26
C ILE A 27 3.96 37.61 0.62
N ASN A 28 5.16 37.89 0.08
CA ASN A 28 5.82 39.18 0.22
C ASN A 28 5.00 40.32 -0.41
N GLU A 29 4.43 40.09 -1.61
CA GLU A 29 3.50 41.03 -2.27
C GLU A 29 2.21 41.25 -1.46
N ALA A 30 1.77 40.25 -0.70
CA ALA A 30 0.65 40.36 0.25
C ALA A 30 1.03 41.03 1.59
N GLY A 31 2.26 41.56 1.71
CA GLY A 31 2.72 42.34 2.86
C GLY A 31 3.27 41.54 4.04
N GLN A 32 3.50 40.23 3.88
CA GLN A 32 4.11 39.39 4.92
C GLN A 32 5.55 39.04 4.58
N LEU A 33 6.45 39.13 5.57
CA LEU A 33 7.86 38.79 5.36
C LEU A 33 8.01 37.27 5.20
N CYS A 34 8.46 36.84 4.02
CA CYS A 34 8.59 35.43 3.68
C CYS A 34 9.97 35.13 3.10
N PHE A 35 10.55 34.00 3.51
CA PHE A 35 11.82 33.47 3.03
C PHE A 35 11.70 32.03 2.53
N THR A 36 12.59 31.65 1.64
CA THR A 36 12.89 30.29 1.18
C THR A 36 14.37 29.99 1.40
N ARG A 37 14.79 28.73 1.19
CA ARG A 37 16.18 28.28 1.33
C ARG A 37 17.24 29.20 0.66
N GLY A 38 16.91 29.77 -0.50
CA GLY A 38 17.85 30.56 -1.30
C GLY A 38 17.97 32.03 -0.87
N ASP A 39 17.11 32.48 0.04
CA ASP A 39 17.03 33.88 0.43
C ASP A 39 18.00 34.14 1.60
N GLU A 40 19.28 34.36 1.30
CA GLU A 40 20.24 34.81 2.32
C GLU A 40 20.06 36.32 2.54
N ASP A 41 19.40 36.69 3.63
CA ASP A 41 19.40 38.07 4.12
C ASP A 41 20.16 38.14 5.46
N PRO A 42 21.42 38.59 5.46
CA PRO A 42 22.23 38.71 6.67
C PRO A 42 21.59 39.56 7.76
N ALA A 43 20.65 40.43 7.40
CA ALA A 43 19.93 41.28 8.33
C ALA A 43 18.88 40.52 9.14
N HIS A 44 18.42 39.35 8.66
CA HIS A 44 17.44 38.52 9.34
C HIS A 44 18.08 37.18 9.72
N ASP A 45 18.33 36.98 11.01
CA ASP A 45 18.89 35.73 11.55
C ASP A 45 17.82 34.63 11.61
N VAL A 46 17.39 34.20 10.42
CA VAL A 46 16.47 33.11 10.15
C VAL A 46 17.32 31.92 9.72
N ASP A 47 17.33 30.87 10.54
CA ASP A 47 18.01 29.63 10.19
C ASP A 47 17.25 28.91 9.05
N LEU A 48 17.70 29.11 7.82
CA LEU A 48 17.08 28.57 6.60
C LEU A 48 17.62 27.17 6.23
N LYS A 49 18.87 26.86 6.56
CA LYS A 49 19.57 25.65 6.07
C LYS A 49 19.45 24.45 7.01
N THR A 50 19.08 24.64 8.27
CA THR A 50 18.97 23.53 9.24
C THR A 50 17.97 22.45 8.83
N ILE A 51 16.83 22.83 8.24
CA ILE A 51 15.84 21.83 7.80
C ILE A 51 16.40 20.97 6.66
N ASP A 52 17.09 21.56 5.69
CA ASP A 52 17.72 20.79 4.62
C ASP A 52 18.79 19.85 5.18
N ALA A 53 19.60 20.31 6.14
CA ALA A 53 20.58 19.47 6.80
C ALA A 53 19.92 18.24 7.48
N TYR A 54 18.75 18.41 8.09
CA TYR A 54 17.98 17.29 8.65
C TYR A 54 17.44 16.32 7.59
N THR A 55 17.13 16.78 6.38
CA THR A 55 16.70 15.85 5.30
C THR A 55 17.83 14.94 4.82
N LEU A 56 19.09 15.34 5.02
CA LEU A 56 20.29 14.58 4.62
C LEU A 56 20.77 13.60 5.70
N GLN A 57 20.19 13.67 6.90
CA GLN A 57 20.53 12.84 8.04
C GLN A 57 19.46 11.76 8.25
N LEU A 58 19.85 10.65 8.88
CA LEU A 58 18.88 9.68 9.41
C LEU A 58 17.96 10.36 10.42
N SER A 59 16.72 9.87 10.52
CA SER A 59 15.81 10.34 11.56
C SER A 59 16.40 10.11 12.94
N SER A 60 16.44 11.18 13.73
CA SER A 60 16.96 11.17 15.09
C SER A 60 16.11 12.07 15.97
N ASP A 61 15.84 11.62 17.18
CA ASP A 61 15.09 12.40 18.17
C ASP A 61 15.93 13.51 18.82
N ASP A 62 17.25 13.48 18.62
CA ASP A 62 18.19 14.46 19.17
C ASP A 62 18.31 15.73 18.32
N ARG A 63 17.54 15.82 17.22
CA ARG A 63 17.47 17.01 16.38
C ARG A 63 17.06 18.23 17.21
N ARG A 64 17.87 19.29 17.11
CA ARG A 64 17.59 20.55 17.80
C ARG A 64 16.34 21.19 17.18
N PRO A 65 15.44 21.78 18.00
CA PRO A 65 14.34 22.53 17.44
C PRO A 65 14.90 23.72 16.64
N PRO A 66 14.43 23.97 15.42
CA PRO A 66 14.89 25.11 14.64
C PRO A 66 14.47 26.41 15.33
N LYS A 67 15.22 27.48 15.05
CA LYS A 67 14.94 28.81 15.62
C LYS A 67 13.49 29.23 15.35
N CYS A 68 12.80 29.71 16.38
CA CYS A 68 11.38 30.09 16.35
C CYS A 68 11.12 31.59 16.51
N LYS A 69 12.15 32.38 16.84
CA LYS A 69 12.09 33.83 16.99
C LYS A 69 13.43 34.47 16.66
N TYR A 70 13.45 35.76 16.31
CA TYR A 70 14.67 36.56 16.19
C TYR A 70 14.36 38.05 16.34
N ILE A 71 15.39 38.87 16.56
CA ILE A 71 15.27 40.34 16.54
C ILE A 71 15.66 40.82 15.16
N ALA A 72 14.76 41.51 14.47
CA ALA A 72 15.01 42.11 13.16
C ALA A 72 15.86 43.40 13.29
N PRO A 73 16.44 43.92 12.19
CA PRO A 73 17.30 45.12 12.22
C PRO A 73 16.62 46.37 12.78
N ASP A 74 15.28 46.43 12.67
CA ASP A 74 14.45 47.50 13.21
C ASP A 74 14.19 47.37 14.74
N GLY A 75 14.78 46.37 15.39
CA GLY A 75 14.60 46.07 16.81
C GLY A 75 13.35 45.24 17.12
N THR A 76 12.56 44.87 16.12
CA THR A 76 11.31 44.12 16.30
C THR A 76 11.58 42.64 16.56
N GLU A 77 11.03 42.08 17.64
CA GLU A 77 10.98 40.63 17.81
C GLU A 77 9.99 40.01 16.82
N ARG A 78 10.49 39.14 15.96
CA ARG A 78 9.70 38.41 14.96
C ARG A 78 9.58 36.94 15.33
N HIS A 79 8.39 36.39 15.15
CA HIS A 79 8.11 34.96 15.29
C HIS A 79 8.27 34.26 13.95
N ILE A 80 9.02 33.16 13.92
CA ILE A 80 9.22 32.37 12.71
C ILE A 80 8.13 31.29 12.64
N VAL A 81 7.32 31.32 11.59
CA VAL A 81 6.37 30.25 11.26
C VAL A 81 6.88 29.51 10.03
N ARG A 82 7.17 28.22 10.21
CA ARG A 82 7.70 27.35 9.15
C ARG A 82 6.57 26.58 8.51
N VAL A 83 6.45 26.67 7.19
CA VAL A 83 5.41 26.00 6.41
C VAL A 83 6.06 25.09 5.40
N PHE A 84 5.68 23.82 5.41
CA PHE A 84 6.18 22.81 4.50
C PHE A 84 5.21 22.69 3.33
N LEU A 85 5.75 22.77 2.13
CA LEU A 85 4.99 22.60 0.90
C LEU A 85 5.18 21.19 0.39
N ASP A 86 4.09 20.57 -0.03
CA ASP A 86 4.08 19.21 -0.56
C ASP A 86 3.24 19.14 -1.84
N ALA A 87 3.54 18.16 -2.68
CA ALA A 87 2.76 17.81 -3.86
C ALA A 87 3.02 16.35 -4.24
N GLU A 88 2.05 15.71 -4.91
CA GLU A 88 2.26 14.38 -5.47
C GLU A 88 3.42 14.35 -6.49
N LEU A 89 4.13 13.21 -6.51
CA LEU A 89 5.31 13.01 -7.35
C LEU A 89 5.07 13.31 -8.85
N PRO A 90 3.94 12.90 -9.47
CA PRO A 90 3.65 13.29 -10.86
C PRO A 90 3.53 14.81 -11.06
N THR A 91 3.04 15.55 -10.06
CA THR A 91 2.95 17.01 -10.12
C THR A 91 4.34 17.64 -10.06
N LEU A 92 5.22 17.14 -9.19
CA LEU A 92 6.60 17.60 -9.10
C LEU A 92 7.34 17.37 -10.43
N GLN A 93 7.24 16.15 -10.98
CA GLN A 93 7.85 15.79 -12.27
C GLN A 93 7.33 16.65 -13.42
N ALA A 94 6.02 16.88 -13.51
CA ALA A 94 5.44 17.73 -14.56
C ALA A 94 5.97 19.17 -14.51
N ARG A 95 6.11 19.73 -13.30
CA ARG A 95 6.69 21.07 -13.10
C ARG A 95 8.18 21.09 -13.44
N ILE A 96 8.94 20.06 -13.09
CA ILE A 96 10.37 19.95 -13.43
C ILE A 96 10.56 19.82 -14.94
N ALA A 97 9.72 19.04 -15.63
CA ALA A 97 9.78 18.89 -17.08
C ALA A 97 9.61 20.22 -17.85
N SER A 98 9.01 21.23 -17.24
CA SER A 98 8.90 22.59 -17.81
C SER A 98 10.13 23.49 -17.58
N ARG A 99 11.10 23.04 -16.78
CA ARG A 99 12.32 23.80 -16.45
C ARG A 99 13.35 23.66 -17.57
N PRO A 100 14.20 24.69 -17.80
CA PRO A 100 15.22 24.67 -18.85
C PRO A 100 16.38 23.68 -18.57
N SER A 101 16.57 23.27 -17.32
CA SER A 101 17.61 22.30 -16.91
C SER A 101 17.11 21.49 -15.73
N SER A 102 17.52 20.22 -15.65
CA SER A 102 17.26 19.36 -14.50
C SER A 102 18.52 19.16 -13.65
N ASP A 103 18.37 19.18 -12.32
CA ASP A 103 19.44 18.84 -11.35
C ASP A 103 19.32 17.37 -10.89
N LYS A 104 20.41 16.77 -10.39
CA LYS A 104 20.43 15.42 -9.83
C LYS A 104 19.48 15.22 -8.64
N TRP A 105 19.06 16.29 -7.98
CA TRP A 105 18.06 16.28 -6.90
C TRP A 105 16.62 16.22 -7.42
N GLU A 106 16.44 16.36 -8.72
CA GLU A 106 15.15 16.37 -9.41
C GLU A 106 14.84 15.03 -10.09
N THR A 107 15.65 13.99 -9.83
CA THR A 107 15.32 12.62 -10.25
C THR A 107 14.07 12.15 -9.49
N GLU A 108 13.32 11.25 -10.11
CA GLU A 108 12.12 10.68 -9.48
C GLU A 108 12.41 10.09 -8.09
N LYS A 109 13.53 9.37 -7.96
CA LYS A 109 13.99 8.76 -6.71
C LYS A 109 14.33 9.81 -5.66
N ALA A 110 15.03 10.88 -6.04
CA ALA A 110 15.33 12.00 -5.14
C ALA A 110 14.06 12.69 -4.68
N LEU A 111 13.15 12.98 -5.61
CA LEU A 111 11.87 13.62 -5.29
C LEU A 111 11.03 12.76 -4.34
N PHE A 112 11.00 11.45 -4.56
CA PHE A 112 10.33 10.52 -3.66
C PHE A 112 10.92 10.60 -2.23
N TYR A 113 12.23 10.40 -2.12
CA TYR A 113 12.93 10.37 -0.83
C TYR A 113 12.78 11.70 -0.07
N PHE A 114 13.10 12.84 -0.71
CA PHE A 114 13.06 14.13 -0.02
C PHE A 114 11.65 14.56 0.35
N ARG A 115 10.64 14.18 -0.43
CA ARG A 115 9.24 14.40 -0.04
C ARG A 115 8.92 13.70 1.28
N ALA A 116 9.31 12.43 1.43
CA ALA A 116 9.13 11.70 2.69
C ALA A 116 9.90 12.36 3.85
N ARG A 117 11.17 12.77 3.64
CA ARG A 117 11.97 13.46 4.66
C ARG A 117 11.34 14.79 5.10
N PHE A 118 10.82 15.60 4.18
CA PHE A 118 10.19 16.87 4.53
C PHE A 118 8.92 16.66 5.36
N ARG A 119 8.07 15.67 5.00
CA ARG A 119 6.89 15.32 5.78
C ARG A 119 7.24 14.80 7.16
N GLU A 120 8.27 13.96 7.23
CA GLU A 120 8.77 13.41 8.49
C GLU A 120 9.20 14.52 9.46
N ILE A 121 9.99 15.48 8.98
CA ILE A 121 10.43 16.63 9.77
C ILE A 121 9.24 17.52 10.19
N ALA A 122 8.28 17.72 9.29
CA ALA A 122 7.09 18.52 9.60
C ALA A 122 6.26 17.88 10.71
N ALA A 123 5.99 16.57 10.64
CA ALA A 123 5.31 15.82 11.69
C ALA A 123 6.13 15.77 12.99
N PHE A 124 7.46 15.62 12.89
CA PHE A 124 8.36 15.56 14.05
C PHE A 124 8.32 16.82 14.89
N PHE A 125 8.36 18.00 14.26
CA PHE A 125 8.37 19.29 14.95
C PHE A 125 6.99 19.97 15.06
N GLY A 126 5.94 19.40 14.45
CA GLY A 126 4.61 19.99 14.44
C GLY A 126 4.51 21.24 13.57
N PHE A 127 5.06 21.19 12.35
CA PHE A 127 4.95 22.27 11.37
C PHE A 127 3.80 22.01 10.38
N PRO A 128 3.11 23.06 9.91
CA PRO A 128 2.11 22.96 8.86
C PRO A 128 2.68 22.44 7.54
N VAL A 129 1.95 21.52 6.90
CA VAL A 129 2.14 20.99 5.56
C VAL A 129 0.97 21.47 4.70
N ILE A 130 1.27 22.16 3.61
CA ILE A 130 0.28 22.66 2.66
C ILE A 130 0.51 22.00 1.31
N ARG A 131 -0.55 21.34 0.84
CA ARG A 131 -0.59 20.73 -0.48
C ARG A 131 -0.71 21.80 -1.56
N THR A 132 0.23 21.75 -2.50
CA THR A 132 0.33 22.66 -3.65
C THR A 132 -0.07 21.99 -4.95
N ASP A 133 -0.54 20.75 -4.92
CA ASP A 133 -1.06 20.06 -6.09
C ASP A 133 -2.53 20.41 -6.40
N VAL A 134 -3.01 19.82 -7.51
CA VAL A 134 -4.37 19.79 -8.08
C VAL A 134 -5.27 21.01 -7.77
N GLY A 135 -5.53 21.81 -8.81
CA GLY A 135 -6.64 22.77 -8.84
C GLY A 135 -6.47 24.04 -8.02
N LYS A 136 -5.48 24.11 -7.12
CA LYS A 136 -5.19 25.33 -6.36
C LYS A 136 -4.32 26.30 -7.17
N SER A 137 -4.81 27.51 -7.30
CA SER A 137 -4.06 28.65 -7.79
C SER A 137 -3.05 29.15 -6.73
N VAL A 138 -2.08 29.95 -7.18
CA VAL A 138 -1.13 30.63 -6.29
C VAL A 138 -1.86 31.50 -5.26
N PRO A 139 -2.84 32.35 -5.63
CA PRO A 139 -3.61 33.15 -4.67
C PRO A 139 -4.34 32.31 -3.61
N GLU A 140 -4.96 31.20 -3.98
CA GLU A 140 -5.65 30.32 -3.02
C GLU A 140 -4.67 29.68 -2.04
N THR A 141 -3.51 29.26 -2.52
CA THR A 141 -2.46 28.67 -1.68
C THR A 141 -1.87 29.72 -0.73
N VAL A 142 -1.65 30.95 -1.19
CA VAL A 142 -1.21 32.08 -0.35
C VAL A 142 -2.27 32.40 0.70
N ALA A 143 -3.54 32.50 0.32
CA ALA A 143 -4.63 32.74 1.26
C ALA A 143 -4.69 31.66 2.34
N GLN A 144 -4.50 30.39 1.96
CA GLN A 144 -4.43 29.28 2.91
C GLN A 144 -3.25 29.41 3.88
N ILE A 145 -2.05 29.77 3.39
CA ILE A 145 -0.87 30.00 4.23
C ILE A 145 -1.14 31.14 5.22
N LEU A 146 -1.67 32.27 4.73
CA LEU A 146 -1.95 33.46 5.54
C LEU A 146 -3.03 33.22 6.60
N ASP A 147 -4.10 32.52 6.25
CA ASP A 147 -5.14 32.08 7.19
C ASP A 147 -4.56 31.18 8.28
N PHE A 148 -3.64 30.27 7.91
CA PHE A 148 -3.01 29.35 8.85
C PHE A 148 -2.10 30.07 9.84
N ILE A 149 -1.22 30.96 9.38
CA ILE A 149 -0.29 31.70 10.26
C ILE A 149 -1.02 32.70 11.17
N ALA A 150 -2.22 33.15 10.78
CA ALA A 150 -3.07 34.02 11.58
C ALA A 150 -3.75 33.29 12.76
N LYS A 151 -3.61 31.96 12.88
CA LYS A 151 -4.25 31.13 13.92
C LYS A 151 -3.23 30.64 14.96
N PRO A 152 -2.86 31.46 15.96
CA PRO A 152 -1.85 31.09 16.97
C PRO A 152 -2.23 29.86 17.79
N LEU A 153 -3.52 29.66 18.08
CA LEU A 153 -4.03 28.48 18.77
C LEU A 153 -3.78 27.21 17.95
N THR A 154 -4.00 27.25 16.63
CA THR A 154 -3.69 26.15 15.71
C THR A 154 -2.20 25.83 15.70
N LEU A 155 -1.32 26.84 15.59
CA LEU A 155 0.13 26.63 15.62
C LEU A 155 0.61 26.03 16.95
N THR A 156 -0.01 26.44 18.06
CA THR A 156 0.29 25.90 19.39
C THR A 156 -0.15 24.45 19.48
N LEU A 157 -1.36 24.15 19.00
CA LEU A 157 -1.87 22.79 18.97
C LEU A 157 -1.00 21.86 18.11
N LEU A 158 -0.55 22.28 16.92
CA LEU A 158 0.37 21.49 16.09
C LEU A 158 1.66 21.16 16.85
N LYS A 159 2.21 22.13 17.59
CA LYS A 159 3.42 21.93 18.38
C LYS A 159 3.19 20.96 19.53
N GLU A 160 2.04 21.02 20.19
CA GLU A 160 1.67 20.06 21.25
C GLU A 160 1.48 18.64 20.74
N LEU A 161 0.99 18.52 19.51
CA LEU A 161 0.80 17.27 18.77
C LEU A 161 2.03 16.84 17.96
N SER A 162 3.14 17.59 18.03
CA SER A 162 4.37 17.21 17.35
C SER A 162 4.86 15.87 17.86
N LEU A 163 5.32 14.99 16.97
CA LEU A 163 5.76 13.66 17.39
C LEU A 163 6.90 13.72 18.41
N ARG A 164 7.75 14.74 18.36
CA ARG A 164 8.77 14.96 19.39
C ARG A 164 8.21 15.01 20.82
N ASN A 165 7.00 15.55 20.97
CA ASN A 165 6.35 15.73 22.27
C ASN A 165 5.39 14.59 22.63
N LEU A 166 5.09 13.69 21.69
CA LEU A 166 4.14 12.61 21.91
C LEU A 166 4.83 11.38 22.51
N THR A 167 4.35 10.96 23.67
CA THR A 167 4.65 9.64 24.26
C THR A 167 3.36 8.83 24.34
N PRO A 168 3.43 7.50 24.49
CA PRO A 168 2.24 6.69 24.75
C PRO A 168 1.41 7.22 25.93
N GLU A 169 2.06 7.67 27.01
CA GLU A 169 1.40 8.24 28.19
C GLU A 169 0.70 9.55 27.85
N LYS A 170 1.31 10.43 27.06
CA LYS A 170 0.67 11.68 26.61
C LYS A 170 -0.53 11.38 25.70
N ILE A 171 -0.42 10.41 24.80
CA ILE A 171 -1.55 9.98 23.94
C ILE A 171 -2.68 9.44 24.79
N HIS A 172 -2.40 8.57 25.77
CA HIS A 172 -3.42 8.03 26.69
C HIS A 172 -4.08 9.12 27.53
N ALA A 173 -3.28 10.08 28.04
CA ALA A 173 -3.80 11.22 28.78
C ALA A 173 -4.72 12.09 27.90
N MET A 174 -4.34 12.31 26.64
CA MET A 174 -5.13 13.08 25.67
C MET A 174 -6.34 12.30 25.11
N ALA A 175 -6.30 10.96 25.14
CA ALA A 175 -7.45 10.11 24.84
C ALA A 175 -8.49 10.11 25.98
N ASN A 176 -8.06 10.55 27.16
CA ASN A 176 -8.88 10.82 28.33
C ASN A 176 -9.79 9.66 28.77
N ILE A 177 -9.35 8.42 28.53
CA ILE A 177 -10.14 7.21 28.82
C ILE A 177 -10.32 6.98 30.33
N TYR A 178 -9.42 7.53 31.16
CA TYR A 178 -9.37 7.30 32.60
C TYR A 178 -10.09 8.33 33.46
N GLN A 179 -10.51 9.47 32.89
CA GLN A 179 -11.12 10.53 33.69
C GLN A 179 -12.62 10.33 33.84
N PRO A 180 -13.17 10.55 35.05
CA PRO A 180 -14.60 10.55 35.25
C PRO A 180 -15.23 11.73 34.49
N VAL A 181 -16.34 11.45 33.83
CA VAL A 181 -17.20 12.41 33.14
C VAL A 181 -18.25 12.88 34.14
N GLU A 182 -18.36 14.19 34.30
CA GLU A 182 -19.32 14.80 35.21
C GLU A 182 -20.76 14.36 34.88
N GLY A 183 -21.52 13.99 35.92
CA GLY A 183 -22.91 13.55 35.80
C GLY A 183 -23.10 12.07 35.45
N VAL A 184 -22.02 11.27 35.30
CA VAL A 184 -22.12 9.82 35.10
C VAL A 184 -22.02 9.10 36.45
N ASN A 185 -23.06 8.34 36.81
CA ASN A 185 -22.98 7.36 37.91
C ASN A 185 -22.28 6.10 37.39
N TYR A 186 -20.95 6.06 37.50
CA TYR A 186 -20.13 5.02 36.91
C TYR A 186 -20.46 3.62 37.39
N ARG A 187 -20.73 3.46 38.68
CA ARG A 187 -21.04 2.16 39.25
C ARG A 187 -22.33 1.58 38.70
N GLU A 188 -23.40 2.37 38.75
CA GLU A 188 -24.72 1.99 38.19
C GLU A 188 -24.61 1.72 36.69
N ARG A 189 -23.88 2.56 35.96
CA ARG A 189 -23.68 2.40 34.53
C ARG A 189 -22.85 1.15 34.19
N LEU A 190 -21.84 0.83 34.99
CA LEU A 190 -21.05 -0.39 34.81
C LEU A 190 -21.95 -1.61 35.02
N ASP A 191 -22.73 -1.64 36.09
CA ASP A 191 -23.66 -2.75 36.38
C ASP A 191 -24.64 -2.99 35.20
N ASP A 192 -25.18 -1.93 34.58
CA ASP A 192 -26.00 -2.01 33.36
C ASP A 192 -25.27 -2.66 32.17
N ILE A 193 -23.97 -2.35 31.99
CA ILE A 193 -23.17 -2.88 30.88
C ILE A 193 -22.82 -4.34 31.17
N LEU A 194 -22.49 -4.68 32.42
CA LEU A 194 -22.20 -6.06 32.84
C LEU A 194 -23.38 -6.98 32.56
N GLU A 195 -24.62 -6.54 32.82
CA GLU A 195 -25.82 -7.34 32.51
C GLU A 195 -25.96 -7.64 31.01
N LYS A 196 -25.52 -6.72 30.13
CA LYS A 196 -25.62 -6.85 28.67
C LYS A 196 -24.48 -7.68 28.08
N GLU A 197 -23.25 -7.44 28.52
CA GLU A 197 -22.06 -7.97 27.88
C GLU A 197 -21.54 -9.26 28.56
N CYS A 198 -21.75 -9.41 29.87
CA CYS A 198 -21.20 -10.52 30.66
C CYS A 198 -22.25 -11.61 30.99
N HIS A 199 -22.40 -12.58 30.09
CA HIS A 199 -23.32 -13.71 30.21
C HIS A 199 -22.57 -15.06 30.31
N GLU A 200 -23.26 -16.20 30.49
CA GLU A 200 -22.61 -17.50 30.77
C GLU A 200 -21.58 -17.95 29.71
N ASN A 201 -21.68 -17.46 28.47
CA ASN A 201 -20.77 -17.78 27.38
C ASN A 201 -19.82 -16.64 26.99
N SER A 202 -19.83 -15.50 27.68
CA SER A 202 -18.89 -14.40 27.43
C SER A 202 -17.50 -14.71 27.99
N LEU A 203 -16.51 -13.92 27.56
CA LEU A 203 -15.12 -14.10 28.00
C LEU A 203 -14.98 -13.81 29.51
N PHE A 204 -15.73 -12.81 30.00
CA PHE A 204 -15.74 -12.37 31.38
C PHE A 204 -17.12 -12.58 32.01
N THR A 205 -17.13 -12.96 33.28
CA THR A 205 -18.32 -12.89 34.14
C THR A 205 -18.39 -11.50 34.79
N PRO A 206 -19.57 -11.04 35.28
CA PRO A 206 -19.66 -9.79 36.04
C PRO A 206 -18.66 -9.77 37.21
N LYS A 207 -18.52 -10.90 37.92
CA LYS A 207 -17.57 -11.03 39.03
C LYS A 207 -16.12 -10.83 38.59
N ASP A 208 -15.71 -11.35 37.44
CA ASP A 208 -14.34 -11.16 36.92
C ASP A 208 -14.02 -9.67 36.72
N ILE A 209 -14.99 -8.88 36.25
CA ILE A 209 -14.82 -7.43 36.04
C ILE A 209 -14.79 -6.69 37.38
N LEU A 210 -15.74 -6.98 38.28
CA LEU A 210 -15.85 -6.30 39.56
C LEU A 210 -14.63 -6.56 40.46
N ASP A 211 -14.20 -7.81 40.56
CA ASP A 211 -13.01 -8.19 41.31
C ASP A 211 -11.76 -7.44 40.78
N GLN A 212 -11.68 -7.17 39.47
CA GLN A 212 -10.57 -6.44 38.90
C GLN A 212 -10.69 -4.93 39.11
N CYS A 213 -11.92 -4.37 39.15
CA CYS A 213 -12.13 -2.96 39.51
C CYS A 213 -11.70 -2.67 40.95
N ASP A 214 -11.82 -3.65 41.86
CA ASP A 214 -11.31 -3.54 43.23
C ASP A 214 -9.76 -3.54 43.30
N VAL A 215 -9.09 -3.96 42.23
CA VAL A 215 -7.62 -3.97 42.11
C VAL A 215 -7.11 -2.74 41.35
N ASP A 216 -7.90 -2.23 40.40
CA ASP A 216 -7.57 -1.10 39.54
C ASP A 216 -8.68 -0.04 39.60
N ASP A 217 -8.51 0.95 40.48
CA ASP A 217 -9.48 2.01 40.77
C ASP A 217 -9.89 2.84 39.54
N LEU A 218 -9.13 2.78 38.44
CA LEU A 218 -9.42 3.51 37.20
C LEU A 218 -10.11 2.64 36.14
N LEU A 219 -10.24 1.34 36.39
CA LEU A 219 -10.81 0.39 35.44
C LEU A 219 -12.29 0.67 35.20
N GLU A 220 -13.07 0.93 36.26
CA GLU A 220 -14.50 1.24 36.15
C GLU A 220 -14.76 2.40 35.18
N TYR A 221 -14.02 3.51 35.35
CA TYR A 221 -14.11 4.66 34.46
C TYR A 221 -13.77 4.29 33.00
N SER A 222 -12.70 3.52 32.82
CA SER A 222 -12.21 3.12 31.50
C SER A 222 -13.22 2.27 30.74
N LEU A 223 -13.82 1.28 31.41
CA LEU A 223 -14.81 0.38 30.83
C LEU A 223 -16.06 1.14 30.40
N VAL A 224 -16.60 1.99 31.29
CA VAL A 224 -17.81 2.78 31.01
C VAL A 224 -17.57 3.81 29.91
N ASN A 225 -16.47 4.56 29.99
CA ASN A 225 -16.12 5.58 28.99
C ASN A 225 -15.92 4.98 27.61
N SER A 226 -15.17 3.87 27.53
CA SER A 226 -14.93 3.17 26.27
C SER A 226 -16.22 2.56 25.68
N TYR A 227 -17.11 2.01 26.52
CA TYR A 227 -18.36 1.41 26.06
C TYR A 227 -19.35 2.45 25.54
N ASP A 228 -19.51 3.56 26.28
CA ASP A 228 -20.44 4.63 25.91
C ASP A 228 -19.89 5.55 24.80
N GLY A 229 -18.60 5.42 24.44
CA GLY A 229 -17.90 6.37 23.59
C GLY A 229 -17.87 7.79 24.18
N LYS A 230 -18.00 7.89 25.51
CA LYS A 230 -17.96 9.16 26.25
C LYS A 230 -16.56 9.32 26.81
N PHE A 231 -15.84 10.28 26.27
CA PHE A 231 -14.54 10.67 26.79
C PHE A 231 -14.70 12.01 27.50
N ALA A 232 -14.06 12.15 28.66
CA ALA A 232 -14.04 13.44 29.35
C ALA A 232 -13.50 14.52 28.39
N PRO A 233 -13.97 15.77 28.50
CA PRO A 233 -13.76 16.78 27.48
C PRO A 233 -12.27 16.89 27.09
N PRO A 234 -12.00 17.10 25.78
CA PRO A 234 -10.66 17.04 25.19
C PRO A 234 -9.63 17.83 25.99
N PHE A 235 -8.40 17.33 26.05
CA PHE A 235 -7.28 18.06 26.63
C PHE A 235 -7.19 19.44 25.99
N VAL A 236 -7.28 20.48 26.83
CA VAL A 236 -7.18 21.88 26.44
C VAL A 236 -5.79 22.36 26.85
N PRO A 237 -4.87 22.65 25.92
CA PRO A 237 -3.78 23.54 26.23
C PRO A 237 -4.40 24.91 26.55
N SER A 238 -4.47 25.26 27.83
CA SER A 238 -4.73 26.63 28.26
C SER A 238 -3.55 27.49 27.78
N LEU A 239 -3.72 28.24 26.69
CA LEU A 239 -3.02 29.50 26.55
C LEU A 239 -3.70 30.43 27.55
N ASP A 240 -3.03 30.65 28.68
CA ASP A 240 -3.38 31.49 29.83
C ASP A 240 -4.78 32.15 29.85
N ASN A 241 -5.43 32.09 31.01
CA ASN A 241 -6.71 32.73 31.41
C ASN A 241 -6.89 34.25 31.13
N ILE A 242 -6.08 34.87 30.27
CA ILE A 242 -5.91 36.30 30.06
C ILE A 242 -6.83 36.85 28.96
N THR A 243 -7.32 36.05 27.99
CA THR A 243 -8.03 36.61 26.81
C THR A 243 -9.49 36.20 26.64
N GLY A 244 -10.01 35.21 27.37
CA GLY A 244 -11.39 34.73 27.19
C GLY A 244 -11.67 34.15 25.79
N GLU A 245 -10.64 33.71 25.07
CA GLU A 245 -10.77 33.16 23.71
C GLU A 245 -11.20 31.68 23.71
N GLN A 246 -11.92 31.29 22.66
CA GLN A 246 -12.43 29.94 22.43
C GLN A 246 -11.31 28.89 22.36
N TYR A 247 -11.49 27.78 23.06
CA TYR A 247 -10.57 26.66 23.09
C TYR A 247 -10.60 25.85 21.78
N LEU A 248 -9.43 25.52 21.23
CA LEU A 248 -9.30 24.48 20.22
C LEU A 248 -9.14 23.13 20.92
N SER A 249 -10.19 22.33 20.91
CA SER A 249 -10.17 20.98 21.45
C SER A 249 -9.37 20.03 20.56
N ALA A 250 -8.50 19.21 21.14
CA ALA A 250 -7.97 18.03 20.46
C ALA A 250 -8.08 16.80 21.36
N ALA A 251 -8.49 15.67 20.80
CA ALA A 251 -8.54 14.39 21.49
C ALA A 251 -7.99 13.28 20.60
N PHE A 252 -7.42 12.26 21.22
CA PHE A 252 -7.12 11.01 20.52
C PHE A 252 -8.23 10.01 20.79
N ARG A 253 -8.97 9.62 19.75
CA ARG A 253 -9.93 8.52 19.86
C ARG A 253 -9.26 7.22 19.47
N LEU A 254 -9.31 6.23 20.35
CA LEU A 254 -8.90 4.86 20.02
C LEU A 254 -9.81 4.31 18.91
N VAL A 255 -9.22 3.89 17.80
CA VAL A 255 -9.93 3.32 16.64
C VAL A 255 -9.86 1.80 16.66
N VAL A 256 -8.66 1.28 16.90
CA VAL A 256 -8.38 -0.16 16.94
C VAL A 256 -7.34 -0.40 18.02
N GLU A 257 -7.53 -1.48 18.77
CA GLU A 257 -6.52 -2.03 19.66
C GLU A 257 -6.20 -3.45 19.22
N GLY A 258 -4.92 -3.76 19.13
CA GLY A 258 -4.40 -5.07 18.78
C GLY A 258 -3.34 -5.51 19.79
N GLU A 259 -2.85 -6.74 19.63
CA GLU A 259 -1.97 -7.36 20.63
C GLU A 259 -0.64 -6.65 20.91
N SER A 260 -0.12 -5.91 19.93
CA SER A 260 1.16 -5.20 20.01
C SER A 260 1.04 -3.70 19.79
N LYS A 261 -0.14 -3.20 19.40
CA LYS A 261 -0.32 -1.81 18.98
C LYS A 261 -1.73 -1.29 19.18
N GLN A 262 -1.82 0.00 19.43
CA GLN A 262 -3.04 0.76 19.49
C GLN A 262 -3.02 1.79 18.37
N VAL A 263 -4.19 2.04 17.78
CA VAL A 263 -4.39 2.97 16.67
C VAL A 263 -5.30 4.07 17.15
N TYR A 264 -4.78 5.29 17.23
CA TYR A 264 -5.56 6.46 17.61
C TYR A 264 -5.85 7.32 16.40
N ARG A 265 -7.06 7.87 16.30
CA ARG A 265 -7.40 8.95 15.38
C ARG A 265 -7.35 10.25 16.15
N LEU A 266 -6.65 11.23 15.61
CA LEU A 266 -6.67 12.59 16.14
C LEU A 266 -7.96 13.30 15.72
N GLU A 267 -8.74 13.74 16.70
CA GLU A 267 -9.95 14.53 16.48
C GLU A 267 -9.66 15.97 16.86
N THR A 268 -9.74 16.86 15.87
CA THR A 268 -9.45 18.29 16.03
C THR A 268 -10.34 19.09 15.07
N PRO A 269 -10.81 20.30 15.43
CA PRO A 269 -11.54 21.19 14.52
C PRO A 269 -10.76 21.56 13.25
N ILE A 270 -9.46 21.27 13.23
CA ILE A 270 -8.56 21.47 12.09
C ILE A 270 -8.60 20.22 11.18
N THR A 271 -9.76 19.58 11.05
CA THR A 271 -9.97 18.21 10.51
C THR A 271 -9.31 17.93 9.16
N ASN A 272 -8.99 18.95 8.35
CA ASN A 272 -8.32 18.78 7.06
C ASN A 272 -6.79 18.60 7.15
N TYR A 273 -6.21 18.64 8.36
CA TYR A 273 -4.76 18.57 8.57
C TYR A 273 -4.28 17.21 9.11
N PHE A 274 -5.15 16.45 9.77
CA PHE A 274 -4.81 15.20 10.47
C PHE A 274 -5.86 14.12 10.21
N ASP A 275 -5.88 13.52 9.01
CA ASP A 275 -6.69 12.31 8.75
C ASP A 275 -5.96 11.03 9.16
N ASP A 276 -5.03 11.15 10.12
CA ASP A 276 -3.92 10.22 10.28
C ASP A 276 -3.99 9.47 11.62
N HIS A 277 -3.37 8.29 11.67
CA HIS A 277 -3.35 7.42 12.83
C HIS A 277 -1.99 7.35 13.52
N LEU A 278 -1.97 7.00 14.82
CA LEU A 278 -0.74 6.77 15.59
C LEU A 278 -0.50 5.30 15.97
N PHE A 279 0.75 4.80 15.93
CA PHE A 279 1.16 3.45 16.43
C PHE A 279 2.38 3.49 17.38
N PRO A 280 2.61 2.48 18.23
CA PRO A 280 3.91 2.23 18.88
C PRO A 280 4.79 1.13 18.20
N GLN A 281 6.10 1.44 17.97
CA GLN A 281 7.33 0.61 17.80
C GLN A 281 7.81 0.11 16.40
N GLY A 282 9.15 0.09 16.24
CA GLY A 282 9.91 -0.90 15.44
C GLY A 282 10.52 -0.48 14.08
N ALA A 283 10.03 0.58 13.43
CA ALA A 283 10.11 0.65 11.96
C ALA A 283 11.14 1.61 11.33
N SER A 284 11.78 2.55 12.05
CA SER A 284 12.47 3.71 11.40
C SER A 284 13.50 3.31 10.35
N LEU A 285 14.33 2.30 10.64
CA LEU A 285 15.39 1.87 9.73
C LEU A 285 14.83 1.16 8.49
N PHE A 286 13.78 0.35 8.65
CA PHE A 286 13.08 -0.27 7.51
C PHE A 286 12.35 0.79 6.65
N LEU A 287 11.76 1.81 7.30
CA LEU A 287 11.15 2.94 6.59
C LEU A 287 12.21 3.74 5.82
N GLU A 288 13.39 3.94 6.38
CA GLU A 288 14.51 4.55 5.67
C GLU A 288 14.88 3.74 4.42
N MET A 289 14.96 2.40 4.52
CA MET A 289 15.21 1.52 3.35
C MET A 289 14.14 1.69 2.28
N PHE A 290 12.87 1.79 2.69
CA PHE A 290 11.75 1.98 1.77
C PHE A 290 11.78 3.35 1.10
N ASN A 291 12.01 4.41 1.87
CA ASN A 291 12.17 5.77 1.34
C ASN A 291 13.29 5.85 0.31
N ARG A 292 14.44 5.24 0.60
CA ARG A 292 15.58 5.18 -0.33
C ARG A 292 15.30 4.33 -1.56
N SER A 293 14.51 3.27 -1.41
CA SER A 293 14.14 2.35 -2.50
C SER A 293 12.91 2.81 -3.31
N GLY A 294 12.27 3.91 -2.95
CA GLY A 294 11.05 4.38 -3.62
C GLY A 294 9.83 3.47 -3.39
N VAL A 295 9.78 2.78 -2.25
CA VAL A 295 8.67 1.90 -1.85
C VAL A 295 7.64 2.71 -1.07
N ASP A 296 6.41 2.80 -1.60
CA ASP A 296 5.32 3.57 -0.99
C ASP A 296 4.79 2.94 0.30
N HIS A 297 4.53 3.76 1.32
CA HIS A 297 4.02 3.28 2.60
C HIS A 297 3.25 4.37 3.35
N THR A 298 2.40 3.96 4.30
CA THR A 298 1.55 4.90 5.05
C THR A 298 2.29 5.70 6.10
N TYR A 299 3.48 5.27 6.49
CA TYR A 299 4.26 5.90 7.56
C TYR A 299 4.78 7.27 7.11
N GLU A 300 4.49 8.30 7.89
CA GLU A 300 4.96 9.66 7.61
C GLU A 300 6.08 10.05 8.58
N ALA A 301 6.06 9.57 9.82
CA ALA A 301 7.13 9.81 10.80
C ALA A 301 7.09 8.81 11.97
N LEU A 302 8.19 8.71 12.73
CA LEU A 302 8.34 7.88 13.93
C LEU A 302 9.26 8.58 14.94
N ASN A 303 9.01 8.39 16.24
CA ASN A 303 9.89 8.84 17.32
C ASN A 303 10.48 7.68 18.15
N ARG A 304 11.41 7.97 19.06
CA ARG A 304 12.08 7.01 19.96
C ARG A 304 11.16 6.33 20.97
N HIS A 305 10.00 6.93 21.24
CA HIS A 305 8.98 6.36 22.12
C HIS A 305 8.14 5.31 21.39
N GLY A 306 8.46 5.03 20.13
CA GLY A 306 7.72 4.14 19.27
C GLY A 306 6.54 4.82 18.58
N VAL A 307 6.20 6.06 18.90
CA VAL A 307 5.03 6.73 18.31
C VAL A 307 5.27 7.02 16.82
N VAL A 308 4.50 6.36 15.97
CA VAL A 308 4.47 6.49 14.51
C VAL A 308 3.28 7.36 14.14
N TYR A 309 3.45 8.28 13.21
CA TYR A 309 2.36 8.97 12.52
C TYR A 309 2.16 8.36 11.13
N VAL A 310 0.93 7.93 10.83
CA VAL A 310 0.60 7.27 9.56
C VAL A 310 -0.59 7.91 8.87
N ARG A 311 -0.55 7.91 7.54
CA ARG A 311 -1.71 8.21 6.71
C ARG A 311 -2.78 7.13 6.86
N ALA A 312 -4.04 7.52 7.06
CA ALA A 312 -5.13 6.55 7.03
C ALA A 312 -5.23 5.86 5.65
N THR A 313 -5.42 4.55 5.67
CA THR A 313 -5.62 3.76 4.46
C THR A 313 -6.71 2.72 4.67
N LYS A 314 -7.27 2.21 3.58
CA LYS A 314 -8.26 1.14 3.63
C LYS A 314 -7.54 -0.20 3.77
N ILE A 315 -7.72 -0.81 4.94
CA ILE A 315 -7.07 -2.06 5.31
C ILE A 315 -7.85 -3.28 4.82
N THR A 316 -7.14 -4.37 4.54
CA THR A 316 -7.71 -5.69 4.26
C THR A 316 -7.36 -6.67 5.38
N MET A 317 -8.07 -7.80 5.47
CA MET A 317 -7.72 -8.91 6.36
C MET A 317 -6.67 -9.85 5.72
N ILE A 318 -5.93 -9.38 4.72
CA ILE A 318 -4.96 -10.19 3.99
C ILE A 318 -3.55 -9.81 4.43
N GLU A 319 -2.86 -10.78 4.99
CA GLU A 319 -1.42 -10.71 5.19
C GLU A 319 -0.73 -11.25 3.94
N THR A 320 0.20 -10.48 3.39
CA THR A 320 0.98 -10.87 2.21
C THR A 320 2.38 -11.26 2.67
N ILE A 321 2.77 -12.51 2.44
CA ILE A 321 4.01 -13.10 2.94
C ILE A 321 4.94 -13.37 1.76
N TYR A 322 6.18 -12.93 1.84
CA TYR A 322 7.23 -13.40 0.94
C TYR A 322 8.01 -14.53 1.60
N LYS A 323 8.37 -15.55 0.82
CA LYS A 323 9.00 -16.78 1.29
C LYS A 323 10.20 -17.13 0.41
N GLY A 324 11.42 -16.92 0.92
CA GLY A 324 12.66 -17.36 0.28
C GLY A 324 13.07 -18.79 0.68
N VAL A 325 12.65 -19.24 1.87
CA VAL A 325 13.04 -20.53 2.45
C VAL A 325 11.81 -21.31 2.95
N CYS A 326 11.80 -22.62 2.76
CA CYS A 326 10.80 -23.55 3.28
C CYS A 326 10.92 -23.75 4.80
N GLN A 327 10.48 -22.74 5.55
CA GLN A 327 10.45 -22.73 7.01
C GLN A 327 9.09 -22.26 7.54
N GLY A 328 8.88 -22.41 8.85
CA GLY A 328 7.65 -21.98 9.52
C GLY A 328 6.42 -22.70 8.97
N THR A 329 5.36 -21.96 8.69
CA THR A 329 4.06 -22.49 8.24
C THR A 329 4.18 -23.42 7.04
N ASP A 330 5.07 -23.15 6.08
CA ASP A 330 5.23 -24.00 4.89
C ASP A 330 5.73 -25.40 5.23
N LYS A 331 6.77 -25.47 6.09
CA LYS A 331 7.31 -26.75 6.58
C LYS A 331 6.26 -27.59 7.31
N HIS A 332 5.33 -26.93 8.01
CA HIS A 332 4.28 -27.61 8.79
C HIS A 332 3.03 -27.93 7.96
N SER A 333 2.72 -27.11 6.95
CA SER A 333 1.52 -27.27 6.11
C SER A 333 1.75 -28.22 4.95
N PHE A 334 2.98 -28.31 4.44
CA PHE A 334 3.33 -29.12 3.28
C PHE A 334 4.30 -30.24 3.70
N TYR A 335 3.73 -31.36 4.14
CA TYR A 335 4.50 -32.50 4.65
C TYR A 335 5.51 -33.01 3.62
N GLY A 336 6.79 -33.08 4.03
CA GLY A 336 7.88 -33.59 3.18
C GLY A 336 8.43 -32.60 2.16
N MET A 337 7.80 -31.43 1.95
CA MET A 337 8.20 -30.47 0.92
C MET A 337 9.65 -30.00 1.08
N SER A 338 10.13 -29.80 2.31
CA SER A 338 11.51 -29.37 2.59
C SER A 338 12.58 -30.42 2.27
N LYS A 339 12.18 -31.61 1.80
CA LYS A 339 13.06 -32.71 1.39
C LYS A 339 12.90 -33.06 -0.09
N MET A 340 12.07 -32.32 -0.83
CA MET A 340 11.86 -32.53 -2.27
C MET A 340 12.86 -31.65 -3.03
N GLU A 341 13.87 -32.27 -3.62
CA GLU A 341 14.94 -31.58 -4.37
C GLU A 341 14.40 -30.77 -5.57
N GLU A 342 13.21 -31.13 -6.07
CA GLU A 342 12.54 -30.40 -7.16
C GLU A 342 11.92 -29.06 -6.70
N LEU A 343 11.68 -28.90 -5.40
CA LEU A 343 11.02 -27.71 -4.82
C LEU A 343 11.95 -26.91 -3.93
N THR A 344 12.86 -27.57 -3.23
CA THR A 344 13.79 -26.95 -2.26
C THR A 344 15.21 -27.43 -2.45
N LEU A 345 16.16 -26.51 -2.33
CA LEU A 345 17.60 -26.79 -2.24
C LEU A 345 17.95 -27.37 -0.86
N ASP A 346 19.16 -27.91 -0.70
CA ASP A 346 19.69 -28.40 0.59
C ASP A 346 19.73 -27.31 1.69
N THR A 347 19.80 -26.04 1.27
CA THR A 347 19.71 -24.85 2.13
C THR A 347 18.29 -24.57 2.63
N SER A 348 17.31 -25.37 2.20
CA SER A 348 15.86 -25.18 2.31
C SER A 348 15.30 -24.01 1.49
N GLU A 349 16.12 -23.34 0.68
CA GLU A 349 15.67 -22.29 -0.25
C GLU A 349 14.80 -22.89 -1.35
N TYR A 350 13.82 -22.15 -1.85
CA TYR A 350 13.00 -22.62 -2.96
C TYR A 350 13.77 -22.59 -4.28
N VAL A 351 13.69 -23.68 -5.06
CA VAL A 351 14.35 -23.81 -6.37
C VAL A 351 13.89 -22.72 -7.36
N GLY A 352 12.61 -22.35 -7.29
CA GLY A 352 12.02 -21.29 -8.10
C GLY A 352 12.35 -19.86 -7.65
N GLY A 353 13.19 -19.71 -6.61
CA GLY A 353 13.39 -18.45 -5.92
C GLY A 353 12.24 -18.12 -4.95
N PRO A 354 12.27 -16.92 -4.34
CA PRO A 354 11.25 -16.50 -3.40
C PRO A 354 9.87 -16.46 -4.06
N TYR A 355 8.82 -16.80 -3.30
CA TYR A 355 7.43 -16.70 -3.76
C TYR A 355 6.57 -15.88 -2.79
N ILE A 356 5.39 -15.45 -3.25
CA ILE A 356 4.43 -14.70 -2.44
C ILE A 356 3.25 -15.61 -2.08
N ARG A 357 2.89 -15.60 -0.81
CA ARG A 357 1.74 -16.29 -0.24
C ARG A 357 0.79 -15.26 0.38
N PHE A 358 -0.49 -15.58 0.38
CA PHE A 358 -1.51 -14.79 1.07
C PHE A 358 -2.06 -15.59 2.24
N ASP A 359 -2.13 -14.97 3.41
CA ASP A 359 -2.81 -15.53 4.57
C ASP A 359 -3.99 -14.64 4.95
N TRP A 360 -5.12 -15.27 5.24
CA TRP A 360 -6.26 -14.62 5.87
C TRP A 360 -5.98 -14.43 7.35
N ARG A 361 -5.97 -13.16 7.79
CA ARG A 361 -5.81 -12.77 9.18
C ARG A 361 -7.06 -13.12 9.96
N ASN A 362 -6.93 -14.15 10.77
CA ASN A 362 -8.02 -14.61 11.62
C ASN A 362 -7.95 -13.95 12.99
N PRO A 363 -9.06 -13.91 13.72
CA PRO A 363 -9.02 -13.70 15.16
C PRO A 363 -8.02 -14.64 15.81
N ASN A 364 -7.22 -14.14 16.75
CA ASN A 364 -6.27 -15.00 17.46
C ASN A 364 -7.02 -16.07 18.28
N HIS A 365 -8.13 -15.69 18.90
CA HIS A 365 -9.00 -16.58 19.66
C HIS A 365 -10.46 -16.35 19.28
N THR A 366 -11.24 -17.43 19.35
CA THR A 366 -12.68 -17.40 19.11
C THR A 366 -13.43 -18.10 20.24
N TYR A 367 -14.70 -17.75 20.42
CA TYR A 367 -15.57 -18.42 21.36
C TYR A 367 -15.84 -19.87 20.93
N PRO A 368 -15.66 -20.88 21.81
CA PRO A 368 -15.76 -22.29 21.44
C PRO A 368 -17.15 -22.70 20.92
N LYS A 369 -18.21 -22.07 21.44
CA LYS A 369 -19.61 -22.43 21.15
C LYS A 369 -20.26 -21.60 20.05
N SER A 370 -19.72 -20.42 19.71
CA SER A 370 -20.42 -19.45 18.84
C SER A 370 -19.83 -19.36 17.42
N GLN A 371 -19.33 -20.47 16.87
CA GLN A 371 -18.94 -20.58 15.46
C GLN A 371 -17.93 -19.50 14.99
N GLY A 372 -16.89 -19.21 15.77
CA GLY A 372 -15.79 -18.37 15.29
C GLY A 372 -15.95 -16.86 15.52
N VAL A 373 -16.81 -16.44 16.45
CA VAL A 373 -16.84 -15.03 16.89
C VAL A 373 -15.53 -14.70 17.60
N ASP A 374 -14.90 -13.61 17.14
CA ASP A 374 -13.67 -13.05 17.67
C ASP A 374 -13.86 -12.54 19.12
N VAL A 375 -13.10 -13.10 20.06
CA VAL A 375 -13.19 -12.69 21.47
C VAL A 375 -12.64 -11.28 21.71
N SER A 376 -11.73 -10.79 20.84
CA SER A 376 -11.17 -9.44 20.95
C SER A 376 -12.20 -8.34 20.66
N ARG A 377 -13.33 -8.70 20.04
CA ARG A 377 -14.47 -7.79 19.86
C ARG A 377 -15.30 -7.58 21.12
N HIS A 378 -15.04 -8.33 22.20
CA HIS A 378 -15.69 -8.05 23.48
C HIS A 378 -15.25 -6.65 23.96
N PRO A 379 -16.19 -5.76 24.35
CA PRO A 379 -15.86 -4.35 24.63
C PRO A 379 -14.82 -4.16 25.75
N PHE A 380 -14.72 -5.13 26.65
CA PHE A 380 -13.77 -5.12 27.76
C PHE A 380 -12.44 -5.81 27.47
N TYR A 381 -12.26 -6.47 26.32
CA TYR A 381 -11.13 -7.39 26.08
C TYR A 381 -9.78 -6.73 26.38
N HIS A 382 -9.49 -5.61 25.70
CA HIS A 382 -8.17 -5.00 25.79
C HIS A 382 -7.98 -4.19 27.07
N ILE A 383 -9.03 -3.56 27.59
CA ILE A 383 -8.99 -2.83 28.85
C ILE A 383 -8.71 -3.79 30.02
N MET A 384 -9.35 -4.96 30.01
CA MET A 384 -9.08 -6.04 30.97
C MET A 384 -7.68 -6.64 30.79
N GLU A 385 -7.25 -6.89 29.55
CA GLU A 385 -5.89 -7.39 29.27
C GLU A 385 -4.82 -6.44 29.82
N ARG A 386 -5.02 -5.14 29.66
CA ARG A 386 -4.13 -4.10 30.18
C ARG A 386 -4.12 -4.08 31.71
N SER A 387 -5.28 -4.08 32.35
CA SER A 387 -5.41 -4.00 33.81
C SER A 387 -4.84 -5.25 34.51
N VAL A 388 -5.13 -6.44 33.98
CA VAL A 388 -4.69 -7.73 34.54
C VAL A 388 -3.22 -8.02 34.20
N GLY A 389 -2.76 -7.53 33.06
CA GLY A 389 -1.48 -7.89 32.44
C GLY A 389 -1.59 -9.11 31.53
N LYS A 390 -0.99 -9.02 30.34
CA LYS A 390 -1.13 -9.98 29.23
C LYS A 390 -0.96 -11.46 29.60
N GLN A 391 0.06 -11.80 30.40
CA GLN A 391 0.32 -13.20 30.78
C GLN A 391 -0.77 -13.78 31.69
N GLU A 392 -1.16 -13.04 32.72
CA GLU A 392 -2.23 -13.48 33.63
C GLU A 392 -3.59 -13.42 32.94
N PHE A 393 -3.82 -12.45 32.06
CA PHE A 393 -5.02 -12.39 31.24
C PHE A 393 -5.17 -13.65 30.37
N TYR A 394 -4.10 -14.04 29.67
CA TYR A 394 -4.09 -15.25 28.84
C TYR A 394 -4.39 -16.51 29.66
N LYS A 395 -3.77 -16.63 30.83
CA LYS A 395 -3.92 -17.78 31.72
C LYS A 395 -5.32 -17.84 32.34
N LYS A 396 -5.87 -16.72 32.79
CA LYS A 396 -7.16 -16.67 33.52
C LYS A 396 -8.37 -16.70 32.59
N TYR A 397 -8.32 -15.97 31.48
CA TYR A 397 -9.50 -15.69 30.67
C TYR A 397 -9.47 -16.38 29.31
N LEU A 398 -8.32 -16.49 28.64
CA LEU A 398 -8.28 -17.17 27.34
C LEU A 398 -8.16 -18.69 27.48
N THR A 399 -7.27 -19.15 28.36
CA THR A 399 -7.00 -20.57 28.56
C THR A 399 -8.25 -21.26 29.12
N GLY A 400 -8.92 -22.05 28.29
CA GLY A 400 -10.12 -22.81 28.66
C GLY A 400 -11.46 -22.11 28.39
N ARG A 401 -11.48 -20.79 28.10
CA ARG A 401 -12.72 -20.07 27.70
C ARG A 401 -12.75 -19.68 26.23
N ALA A 402 -11.60 -19.68 25.55
CA ALA A 402 -11.48 -19.37 24.13
C ALA A 402 -10.64 -20.43 23.41
N THR A 403 -10.82 -20.54 22.08
CA THR A 403 -10.06 -21.46 21.23
C THR A 403 -9.17 -20.69 20.27
N PRO A 404 -7.85 -20.98 20.21
CA PRO A 404 -6.97 -20.35 19.24
C PRO A 404 -7.37 -20.76 17.82
N PHE A 405 -7.46 -19.81 16.89
CA PHE A 405 -7.89 -20.09 15.51
C PHE A 405 -6.71 -20.04 14.52
N GLY A 406 -5.90 -18.98 14.63
CA GLY A 406 -4.68 -18.77 13.85
C GLY A 406 -4.95 -18.45 12.38
N ASP A 407 -3.99 -17.77 11.76
CA ASP A 407 -4.08 -17.39 10.35
C ASP A 407 -4.10 -18.61 9.42
N LYS A 408 -4.67 -18.45 8.23
CA LYS A 408 -4.79 -19.53 7.24
C LYS A 408 -4.31 -19.04 5.88
N CYS A 409 -3.50 -19.86 5.21
CA CYS A 409 -3.19 -19.64 3.80
C CYS A 409 -4.49 -19.61 2.98
N VAL A 410 -4.62 -18.61 2.12
CA VAL A 410 -5.80 -18.36 1.28
C VAL A 410 -5.37 -18.31 -0.19
N PRO A 411 -6.06 -19.02 -1.11
CA PRO A 411 -5.73 -18.98 -2.53
C PRO A 411 -6.01 -17.60 -3.13
N GLU A 412 -5.20 -17.23 -4.12
CA GLU A 412 -5.29 -15.95 -4.86
C GLU A 412 -6.71 -15.66 -5.38
N ASP A 413 -7.44 -16.69 -5.84
CA ASP A 413 -8.81 -16.57 -6.35
C ASP A 413 -9.78 -15.97 -5.33
N LEU A 414 -9.58 -16.25 -4.03
CA LEU A 414 -10.40 -15.67 -2.95
C LEU A 414 -9.90 -14.29 -2.53
N VAL A 415 -8.61 -14.03 -2.67
CA VAL A 415 -7.99 -12.73 -2.34
C VAL A 415 -8.40 -11.66 -3.34
N HIS A 416 -8.53 -12.00 -4.62
CA HIS A 416 -8.87 -11.09 -5.71
C HIS A 416 -10.14 -10.25 -5.47
N GLY A 417 -11.08 -10.73 -4.65
CA GLY A 417 -12.30 -10.00 -4.29
C GLY A 417 -12.10 -8.88 -3.25
N VAL A 418 -11.00 -8.89 -2.50
CA VAL A 418 -10.74 -7.94 -1.39
C VAL A 418 -9.41 -7.20 -1.52
N GLN A 419 -8.46 -7.73 -2.29
CA GLN A 419 -7.16 -7.12 -2.52
C GLN A 419 -6.66 -7.43 -3.94
N ASN A 420 -6.02 -6.46 -4.59
CA ASN A 420 -5.41 -6.68 -5.91
C ASN A 420 -4.17 -7.57 -5.80
N VAL A 421 -4.35 -8.87 -6.05
CA VAL A 421 -3.31 -9.90 -5.96
C VAL A 421 -2.05 -9.55 -6.76
N VAL A 422 -2.19 -9.15 -8.02
CA VAL A 422 -1.03 -8.91 -8.91
C VAL A 422 -0.18 -7.76 -8.39
N ASN A 423 -0.82 -6.65 -8.04
CA ASN A 423 -0.12 -5.51 -7.44
C ASN A 423 0.52 -5.91 -6.11
N SER A 424 -0.21 -6.62 -5.25
CA SER A 424 0.31 -7.09 -3.97
C SER A 424 1.55 -7.96 -4.11
N GLN A 425 1.56 -8.89 -5.06
CA GLN A 425 2.74 -9.74 -5.30
C GLN A 425 3.94 -8.89 -5.71
N LEU A 426 3.78 -8.03 -6.71
CA LEU A 426 4.86 -7.17 -7.21
C LEU A 426 5.38 -6.22 -6.11
N PHE A 427 4.45 -5.63 -5.36
CA PHE A 427 4.77 -4.70 -4.29
C PHE A 427 5.47 -5.41 -3.13
N THR A 428 4.96 -6.55 -2.66
CA THR A 428 5.62 -7.35 -1.60
C THR A 428 6.98 -7.85 -2.03
N PHE A 429 7.16 -8.28 -3.28
CA PHE A 429 8.49 -8.64 -3.80
C PHE A 429 9.45 -7.45 -3.76
N ARG A 430 8.99 -6.25 -4.13
CA ARG A 430 9.79 -5.04 -4.06
C ARG A 430 10.22 -4.74 -2.63
N CYS A 431 9.30 -4.80 -1.67
CA CYS A 431 9.62 -4.66 -0.24
C CYS A 431 10.65 -5.69 0.23
N TYR A 432 10.43 -6.97 -0.08
CA TYR A 432 11.34 -8.05 0.28
C TYR A 432 12.74 -7.80 -0.25
N LEU A 433 12.86 -7.54 -1.56
CA LEU A 433 14.13 -7.34 -2.21
C LEU A 433 14.84 -6.10 -1.66
N SER A 434 14.12 -4.98 -1.50
CA SER A 434 14.66 -3.79 -0.84
C SER A 434 15.27 -4.12 0.51
N ILE A 435 14.56 -4.83 1.40
CA ILE A 435 15.09 -5.14 2.73
C ILE A 435 16.25 -6.14 2.63
N GLN A 436 16.11 -7.18 1.81
CA GLN A 436 17.16 -8.16 1.56
C GLN A 436 18.48 -7.49 1.10
N TRP A 437 18.39 -6.40 0.33
CA TRP A 437 19.57 -5.63 -0.09
C TRP A 437 20.40 -5.17 1.09
N TYR A 438 19.77 -4.37 1.96
CA TYR A 438 20.42 -3.72 3.09
C TYR A 438 20.90 -4.76 4.08
N MET A 439 20.10 -5.82 4.30
CA MET A 439 20.51 -6.95 5.14
C MET A 439 21.76 -7.64 4.60
N ASN A 440 21.85 -7.87 3.29
CA ASN A 440 23.04 -8.46 2.66
C ASN A 440 24.28 -7.58 2.85
N GLN A 441 24.14 -6.24 2.81
CA GLN A 441 25.27 -5.32 3.02
C GLN A 441 25.89 -5.45 4.42
N ILE A 442 25.14 -5.92 5.41
CA ILE A 442 25.60 -6.13 6.78
C ILE A 442 25.78 -7.63 7.11
N GLY A 443 25.85 -8.48 6.08
CA GLY A 443 26.10 -9.92 6.21
C GLY A 443 24.94 -10.69 6.84
N LEU A 444 23.70 -10.22 6.64
CA LEU A 444 22.47 -10.87 7.08
C LEU A 444 21.59 -11.24 5.87
N GLU A 445 20.66 -12.16 6.06
CA GLU A 445 19.67 -12.54 5.07
C GLU A 445 18.24 -12.48 5.66
N VAL A 446 17.26 -12.18 4.81
CA VAL A 446 15.84 -12.31 5.14
C VAL A 446 15.31 -13.58 4.50
N GLN A 447 14.88 -14.54 5.33
CA GLN A 447 14.38 -15.83 4.84
C GLN A 447 12.90 -15.76 4.44
N ASP A 448 12.12 -15.01 5.20
CA ASP A 448 10.72 -14.71 4.94
C ASP A 448 10.23 -13.55 5.81
N GLY A 449 9.00 -13.11 5.56
CA GLY A 449 8.27 -12.20 6.42
C GLY A 449 6.95 -11.76 5.82
N CYS A 450 6.19 -11.00 6.58
CA CYS A 450 4.84 -10.59 6.25
C CYS A 450 4.69 -9.08 6.19
N LEU A 451 3.76 -8.64 5.35
CA LEU A 451 3.35 -7.26 5.17
C LEU A 451 1.81 -7.20 5.14
N MET A 452 1.27 -6.08 5.58
CA MET A 452 -0.13 -5.73 5.33
C MET A 452 -0.17 -4.66 4.24
N LEU A 453 -1.03 -4.85 3.24
CA LEU A 453 -1.17 -3.92 2.13
C LEU A 453 -2.57 -3.31 2.10
N ASP A 454 -2.70 -2.18 1.41
CA ASP A 454 -4.00 -1.61 1.09
C ASP A 454 -4.77 -2.50 0.08
N GLU A 455 -6.06 -2.22 -0.12
CA GLU A 455 -6.90 -2.98 -1.06
C GLU A 455 -6.36 -2.99 -2.51
N LYS A 456 -5.57 -1.98 -2.88
CA LYS A 456 -4.98 -1.86 -4.23
C LYS A 456 -3.65 -2.60 -4.36
N GLY A 457 -3.07 -3.08 -3.26
CA GLY A 457 -1.77 -3.72 -3.23
C GLY A 457 -0.62 -2.78 -3.63
N LEU A 458 -0.76 -1.49 -3.38
CA LEU A 458 0.20 -0.46 -3.82
C LEU A 458 0.93 0.21 -2.66
N GLU A 459 0.50 -0.03 -1.43
CA GLU A 459 1.06 0.64 -0.26
C GLU A 459 1.16 -0.33 0.93
N ALA A 460 2.32 -0.33 1.61
CA ALA A 460 2.48 -1.03 2.88
C ALA A 460 1.89 -0.21 4.03
N TRP A 461 1.17 -0.88 4.93
CA TRP A 461 0.75 -0.35 6.23
C TRP A 461 1.10 -1.33 7.36
N SER A 462 0.59 -1.09 8.57
CA SER A 462 0.77 -1.92 9.76
C SER A 462 2.14 -1.73 10.44
N GLU A 463 2.97 -2.76 10.57
CA GLU A 463 4.31 -2.70 11.16
C GLU A 463 5.28 -3.44 10.25
N ILE A 464 6.52 -2.94 10.16
CA ILE A 464 7.65 -3.64 9.52
C ILE A 464 8.79 -3.63 10.53
N SER A 465 9.08 -4.80 11.09
CA SER A 465 10.07 -4.97 12.14
C SER A 465 10.61 -6.40 12.15
N GLN A 466 11.54 -6.65 13.07
CA GLN A 466 12.06 -7.98 13.39
C GLN A 466 10.98 -8.97 13.87
N ASP A 467 9.79 -8.49 14.24
CA ASP A 467 8.65 -9.34 14.63
C ASP A 467 8.00 -10.02 13.43
N CYS A 468 8.00 -9.32 12.29
CA CYS A 468 7.29 -9.68 11.07
C CYS A 468 8.16 -10.46 10.07
N MET A 469 9.43 -10.75 10.39
CA MET A 469 10.41 -11.31 9.44
C MET A 469 11.28 -12.38 10.11
N ARG A 470 11.93 -13.23 9.31
CA ARG A 470 13.03 -14.11 9.76
C ARG A 470 14.35 -13.57 9.21
N ILE A 471 15.21 -13.10 10.10
CA ILE A 471 16.48 -12.45 9.77
C ILE A 471 17.61 -13.27 10.37
N LYS A 472 18.45 -13.85 9.52
CA LYS A 472 19.51 -14.76 9.95
C LYS A 472 20.88 -14.28 9.49
N ARG A 473 21.91 -14.71 10.21
CA ARG A 473 23.29 -14.74 9.72
C ARG A 473 23.70 -16.20 9.55
N ARG A 474 24.31 -16.53 8.42
CA ARG A 474 24.93 -17.84 8.19
C ARG A 474 26.44 -17.71 8.31
N VAL A 475 27.03 -18.49 9.21
CA VAL A 475 28.49 -18.65 9.32
C VAL A 475 28.79 -20.15 9.24
N GLY A 476 29.10 -20.64 8.04
CA GLY A 476 29.23 -22.08 7.79
C GLY A 476 27.91 -22.81 8.04
N LYS A 477 27.90 -23.73 9.02
CA LYS A 477 26.69 -24.48 9.43
C LYS A 477 25.91 -23.79 10.56
N GLU A 478 26.47 -22.78 11.20
CA GLU A 478 25.81 -22.07 12.30
C GLU A 478 24.87 -21.00 11.76
N VAL A 479 23.68 -20.92 12.36
CA VAL A 479 22.65 -19.94 12.02
C VAL A 479 22.34 -19.11 13.26
N GLU A 480 22.71 -17.83 13.21
CA GLU A 480 22.39 -16.85 14.24
C GLU A 480 21.10 -16.12 13.84
N ALA A 481 20.12 -16.04 14.76
CA ALA A 481 18.84 -15.37 14.51
C ALA A 481 18.82 -13.96 15.13
N PHE A 482 18.20 -13.02 14.42
CA PHE A 482 18.01 -11.61 14.82
C PHE A 482 16.52 -11.23 14.89
N ASP A 483 15.64 -12.22 14.90
CA ASP A 483 14.18 -12.07 14.79
C ASP A 483 13.41 -12.76 15.93
N LYS A 484 12.08 -12.69 15.88
CA LYS A 484 11.16 -13.26 16.88
C LYS A 484 11.29 -14.76 17.10
N ASP A 485 11.88 -15.54 16.20
CA ASP A 485 12.03 -17.00 16.39
C ASP A 485 12.79 -17.36 17.67
N MET A 486 13.70 -16.48 18.13
CA MET A 486 14.37 -16.64 19.43
C MET A 486 13.37 -16.64 20.59
N TRP A 487 12.41 -15.71 20.55
CA TRP A 487 11.33 -15.65 21.52
C TRP A 487 10.38 -16.83 21.39
N ARG A 488 10.04 -17.26 20.16
CA ARG A 488 9.17 -18.44 19.93
C ARG A 488 9.77 -19.72 20.52
N THR A 489 11.09 -19.85 20.52
CA THR A 489 11.79 -21.05 21.01
C THR A 489 12.09 -20.99 22.51
N GLY A 490 12.51 -19.83 23.03
CA GLY A 490 12.89 -19.69 24.44
C GLY A 490 11.80 -19.16 25.37
N GLY A 491 10.73 -18.56 24.84
CA GLY A 491 9.69 -17.92 25.64
C GLY A 491 10.25 -16.79 26.52
N SER A 492 9.71 -16.63 27.73
CA SER A 492 10.08 -15.53 28.63
C SER A 492 11.55 -15.50 29.05
N SER A 493 12.26 -16.63 29.04
CA SER A 493 13.71 -16.66 29.35
C SER A 493 14.56 -16.04 28.24
N ALA A 494 14.02 -15.86 27.02
CA ALA A 494 14.71 -15.23 25.90
C ALA A 494 14.56 -13.71 25.85
N LYS A 495 13.84 -13.06 26.79
CA LYS A 495 13.50 -11.62 26.75
C LYS A 495 14.72 -10.71 26.57
N ASP A 496 15.76 -10.91 27.38
CA ASP A 496 16.93 -10.04 27.34
C ASP A 496 17.85 -10.39 26.16
N ALA A 497 17.89 -11.67 25.80
CA ALA A 497 18.63 -12.15 24.62
C ALA A 497 18.05 -11.57 23.32
N ILE A 498 16.72 -11.59 23.14
CA ILE A 498 16.09 -11.03 21.94
C ILE A 498 16.28 -9.52 21.88
N LYS A 499 16.13 -8.80 23.00
CA LYS A 499 16.42 -7.36 23.06
C LYS A 499 17.84 -7.04 22.64
N THR A 500 18.82 -7.77 23.17
CA THR A 500 20.24 -7.60 22.82
C THR A 500 20.47 -7.83 21.33
N LYS A 501 19.84 -8.83 20.72
CA LYS A 501 19.96 -9.09 19.28
C LYS A 501 19.30 -8.01 18.43
N TRP A 502 18.13 -7.53 18.83
CA TRP A 502 17.43 -6.45 18.12
C TRP A 502 18.21 -5.14 18.20
N THR A 503 18.76 -4.79 19.37
CA THR A 503 19.67 -3.64 19.53
C THR A 503 20.87 -3.78 18.60
N LYS A 504 21.52 -4.95 18.59
CA LYS A 504 22.67 -5.20 17.72
C LYS A 504 22.35 -5.08 16.24
N LEU A 505 21.18 -5.59 15.81
CA LEU A 505 20.73 -5.43 14.42
C LEU A 505 20.54 -3.96 14.07
N ASN A 506 19.90 -3.18 14.94
CA ASN A 506 19.69 -1.76 14.72
C ASN A 506 21.02 -0.99 14.65
N GLU A 507 21.97 -1.27 15.55
CA GLU A 507 23.32 -0.68 15.53
C GLU A 507 24.03 -0.95 14.19
N MET A 508 24.01 -2.20 13.71
CA MET A 508 24.63 -2.57 12.44
C MET A 508 23.98 -1.83 11.24
N LEU A 509 22.66 -1.70 11.24
CA LEU A 509 21.92 -1.00 10.19
C LEU A 509 22.15 0.52 10.24
N GLU A 510 22.14 1.11 11.43
CA GLU A 510 22.42 2.54 11.64
C GLU A 510 23.83 2.89 11.17
N GLU A 511 24.83 2.10 11.58
CA GLU A 511 26.22 2.28 11.14
C GLU A 511 26.32 2.23 9.61
N PHE A 512 25.70 1.23 8.98
CA PHE A 512 25.70 1.10 7.53
C PHE A 512 25.02 2.29 6.84
N LEU A 513 23.78 2.63 7.23
CA LEU A 513 22.99 3.67 6.59
C LEU A 513 23.57 5.07 6.80
N ALA A 514 24.24 5.32 7.93
CA ALA A 514 24.94 6.56 8.23
C ALA A 514 26.24 6.69 7.41
N ALA A 515 26.98 5.59 7.22
CA ALA A 515 28.16 5.56 6.37
C ALA A 515 27.83 5.69 4.87
N HIS A 516 26.59 5.34 4.48
CA HIS A 516 26.12 5.40 3.09
C HIS A 516 24.94 6.36 2.93
N PRO A 517 25.11 7.69 3.08
CA PRO A 517 23.99 8.61 2.97
C PRO A 517 23.39 8.61 1.56
N PHE A 518 22.07 8.73 1.48
CA PHE A 518 21.31 8.62 0.23
C PHE A 518 21.82 9.54 -0.89
N HIS A 519 22.07 10.81 -0.56
CA HIS A 519 22.43 11.85 -1.52
C HIS A 519 23.81 11.66 -2.16
N THR A 520 24.68 10.85 -1.56
CA THR A 520 26.02 10.54 -2.12
C THR A 520 26.06 9.18 -2.80
N ASN A 521 25.30 8.19 -2.32
CA ASN A 521 25.45 6.80 -2.76
C ASN A 521 24.30 6.28 -3.63
N GLU A 522 23.07 6.74 -3.41
CA GLU A 522 21.88 6.05 -3.94
C GLU A 522 21.02 6.93 -4.85
N MET A 523 21.16 8.26 -4.74
CA MET A 523 20.30 9.25 -5.41
C MET A 523 20.41 9.24 -6.95
N ILE A 524 21.60 8.97 -7.49
CA ILE A 524 21.88 9.01 -8.94
C ILE A 524 21.94 7.59 -9.54
N SER A 525 21.90 6.55 -8.71
CA SER A 525 21.97 5.17 -9.21
C SER A 525 20.80 4.89 -10.14
N SER A 526 21.09 4.73 -11.44
CA SER A 526 20.14 4.20 -12.43
C SER A 526 19.78 2.75 -12.13
N ASP A 527 20.69 2.06 -11.46
CA ASP A 527 20.48 0.75 -10.92
C ASP A 527 19.67 0.96 -9.63
N GLU A 528 18.35 0.93 -9.74
CA GLU A 528 17.60 0.36 -8.63
C GLU A 528 18.25 -1.01 -8.39
N PRO A 529 18.65 -1.36 -7.15
CA PRO A 529 19.37 -2.61 -6.90
C PRO A 529 18.63 -3.88 -7.37
N TYR A 530 17.40 -3.74 -7.88
CA TYR A 530 16.52 -4.81 -8.31
C TYR A 530 15.96 -4.71 -9.72
N GLY A 531 16.12 -3.61 -10.46
CA GLY A 531 15.59 -3.49 -11.82
C GLY A 531 14.09 -3.79 -12.00
N ILE A 532 13.30 -3.84 -10.91
CA ILE A 532 11.85 -4.04 -10.95
C ILE A 532 11.22 -2.67 -11.16
N ILE A 533 11.32 -2.21 -12.42
CA ILE A 533 10.58 -1.07 -12.94
C ILE A 533 9.13 -1.19 -12.48
N ARG A 534 8.60 -0.11 -11.89
CA ARG A 534 7.17 0.07 -11.59
C ARG A 534 6.28 -0.57 -12.66
N PRO A 535 5.15 -1.21 -12.33
CA PRO A 535 4.04 -1.28 -13.27
C PRO A 535 3.64 0.18 -13.55
N ARG A 536 4.08 0.69 -14.69
CA ARG A 536 3.77 2.05 -15.15
C ARG A 536 2.27 2.27 -15.04
N THR A 537 1.88 3.33 -14.35
CA THR A 537 0.64 4.07 -14.67
C THR A 537 0.54 4.18 -16.18
N PRO A 538 -0.62 3.99 -16.83
CA PRO A 538 -0.73 3.89 -18.29
C PRO A 538 -0.32 5.20 -18.97
N LEU A 539 0.98 5.34 -19.21
CA LEU A 539 1.60 6.42 -19.97
C LEU A 539 1.40 6.08 -21.44
N ARG A 540 0.61 6.93 -22.12
CA ARG A 540 0.66 7.06 -23.57
C ARG A 540 2.12 7.27 -23.97
N PHE A 541 2.72 6.29 -24.62
CA PHE A 541 4.11 6.38 -25.08
C PHE A 541 4.21 7.36 -26.25
N SER A 542 4.77 8.55 -25.98
CA SER A 542 5.46 9.32 -27.01
C SER A 542 6.81 8.66 -27.28
N SER A 543 6.99 8.21 -28.52
CA SER A 543 8.20 7.61 -29.07
C SER A 543 9.42 8.51 -28.91
N GLN A 544 10.52 7.99 -28.35
CA GLN A 544 11.91 8.14 -28.83
C GLN A 544 12.91 7.75 -27.72
N ASN A 545 13.36 6.50 -27.69
CA ASN A 545 14.78 6.16 -27.55
C ASN A 545 15.04 4.66 -27.75
N ASN A 546 16.19 4.36 -28.34
CA ASN A 546 16.33 3.40 -29.43
C ASN A 546 16.96 2.05 -29.03
N SER A 547 16.67 1.54 -27.83
CA SER A 547 17.17 0.22 -27.37
C SER A 547 16.04 -0.73 -26.96
N GLN A 548 14.94 -0.72 -27.73
CA GLN A 548 13.74 -1.47 -27.37
C GLN A 548 13.79 -2.88 -27.96
N SER A 549 13.84 -3.89 -27.08
CA SER A 549 13.35 -5.22 -27.40
C SER A 549 11.84 -5.17 -27.66
N TYR A 550 11.32 -6.06 -28.50
CA TYR A 550 9.88 -6.25 -28.67
C TYR A 550 9.37 -7.40 -27.80
N THR A 551 8.24 -7.19 -27.13
CA THR A 551 7.52 -8.21 -26.36
C THR A 551 6.39 -8.78 -27.20
N ILE A 552 6.41 -10.09 -27.42
CA ILE A 552 5.48 -10.81 -28.28
C ILE A 552 4.68 -11.81 -27.44
N GLY A 553 3.37 -11.59 -27.32
CA GLY A 553 2.47 -12.55 -26.69
C GLY A 553 2.28 -13.74 -27.61
N ILE A 554 2.54 -14.96 -27.14
CA ILE A 554 2.36 -16.18 -27.92
C ILE A 554 1.58 -17.21 -27.12
N THR A 555 0.85 -18.10 -27.79
CA THR A 555 0.09 -19.16 -27.13
C THR A 555 0.99 -20.05 -26.27
N GLY A 556 0.68 -20.13 -24.97
CA GLY A 556 1.48 -20.89 -24.01
C GLY A 556 1.23 -22.41 -24.00
N THR A 557 0.00 -22.85 -24.32
CA THR A 557 -0.39 -24.27 -24.16
C THR A 557 -1.24 -24.81 -25.31
N LYS A 558 -2.26 -24.08 -25.76
CA LYS A 558 -3.11 -24.49 -26.90
C LYS A 558 -2.51 -23.99 -28.21
N TYR A 559 -2.49 -24.83 -29.24
CA TYR A 559 -2.04 -24.49 -30.60
C TYR A 559 -0.53 -24.18 -30.74
N THR A 560 0.31 -24.68 -29.83
CA THR A 560 1.77 -24.49 -29.84
C THR A 560 2.39 -24.85 -31.17
N ASP A 561 2.03 -26.01 -31.74
CA ASP A 561 2.60 -26.47 -33.02
C ASP A 561 2.31 -25.49 -34.16
N LYS A 562 1.13 -24.84 -34.15
CA LYS A 562 0.75 -23.87 -35.19
C LYS A 562 1.47 -22.54 -35.00
N SER A 563 1.54 -22.05 -33.76
CA SER A 563 2.26 -20.82 -33.46
C SER A 563 3.76 -20.97 -33.72
N ASP A 564 4.33 -22.13 -33.38
CA ASP A 564 5.76 -22.39 -33.52
C ASP A 564 6.13 -22.59 -34.99
N ASN A 565 5.32 -23.33 -35.76
CA ASN A 565 5.49 -23.45 -37.20
C ASN A 565 5.38 -22.10 -37.91
N PHE A 566 4.45 -21.23 -37.52
CA PHE A 566 4.35 -19.88 -38.09
C PHE A 566 5.59 -19.05 -37.75
N VAL A 567 6.04 -19.06 -36.49
CA VAL A 567 7.23 -18.31 -36.08
C VAL A 567 8.47 -18.80 -36.82
N ALA A 568 8.63 -20.12 -36.99
CA ALA A 568 9.73 -20.70 -37.76
C ALA A 568 9.67 -20.32 -39.24
N LEU A 569 8.53 -20.58 -39.90
CA LEU A 569 8.41 -20.41 -41.35
C LEU A 569 8.30 -18.94 -41.77
N ALA A 570 7.54 -18.12 -41.05
CA ALA A 570 7.23 -16.74 -41.42
C ALA A 570 8.21 -15.73 -40.82
N LEU A 571 8.67 -15.94 -39.57
CA LEU A 571 9.52 -15.00 -38.86
C LEU A 571 11.00 -15.42 -38.82
N GLY A 572 11.32 -16.67 -39.21
CA GLY A 572 12.69 -17.17 -39.21
C GLY A 572 13.22 -17.46 -37.81
N VAL A 573 12.35 -17.86 -36.88
CA VAL A 573 12.69 -18.07 -35.47
C VAL A 573 12.22 -19.43 -34.97
N LEU A 574 13.10 -20.18 -34.31
CA LEU A 574 12.74 -21.39 -33.58
C LEU A 574 12.50 -21.05 -32.11
N ILE A 575 11.33 -21.37 -31.59
CA ILE A 575 11.01 -21.14 -30.17
C ILE A 575 11.41 -22.39 -29.37
N THR A 576 12.11 -22.17 -28.26
CA THR A 576 12.46 -23.22 -27.30
C THR A 576 11.55 -23.10 -26.08
N ARG A 577 10.57 -24.01 -25.98
CA ARG A 577 9.62 -24.06 -24.86
C ARG A 577 10.20 -24.89 -23.72
N PRO A 578 10.47 -24.32 -22.53
CA PRO A 578 10.91 -25.09 -21.38
C PRO A 578 9.76 -25.98 -20.86
N PRO A 579 10.07 -27.10 -20.17
CA PRO A 579 9.06 -27.88 -19.49
C PRO A 579 8.34 -27.04 -18.41
N GLY A 580 7.02 -27.16 -18.31
CA GLY A 580 6.22 -26.45 -17.30
C GLY A 580 5.79 -25.03 -17.70
N ARG A 581 5.46 -24.20 -16.69
CA ARG A 581 5.12 -22.79 -16.88
C ARG A 581 6.40 -21.96 -16.87
N SER A 582 6.56 -21.08 -17.86
CA SER A 582 7.65 -20.10 -17.91
C SER A 582 7.08 -18.73 -18.23
N TYR A 583 7.70 -17.67 -17.73
CA TYR A 583 7.35 -16.29 -18.09
C TYR A 583 7.97 -15.85 -19.42
N LYS A 584 8.93 -16.61 -19.96
CA LYS A 584 9.61 -16.28 -21.22
C LYS A 584 10.03 -17.53 -21.95
N TYR A 585 9.93 -17.51 -23.28
CA TYR A 585 10.57 -18.53 -24.12
C TYR A 585 11.88 -18.01 -24.70
N SER A 586 12.90 -18.87 -24.69
CA SER A 586 14.12 -18.65 -25.45
C SER A 586 13.86 -18.96 -26.93
N TYR A 587 14.72 -18.45 -27.80
CA TYR A 587 14.58 -18.65 -29.23
C TYR A 587 15.94 -18.68 -29.94
N GLU A 588 15.97 -19.30 -31.10
CA GLU A 588 17.09 -19.30 -32.04
C GLU A 588 16.64 -18.66 -33.36
N ILE A 589 17.50 -17.86 -33.98
CA ILE A 589 17.20 -17.28 -35.30
C ILE A 589 17.60 -18.29 -36.37
N LEU A 590 16.62 -18.89 -37.05
CA LEU A 590 16.83 -19.81 -38.15
C LEU A 590 17.13 -19.09 -39.48
N ASP A 591 16.54 -17.91 -39.68
CA ASP A 591 16.65 -17.12 -40.91
C ASP A 591 16.77 -15.63 -40.57
N HIS A 592 18.01 -15.11 -40.60
CA HIS A 592 18.33 -13.72 -40.27
C HIS A 592 17.66 -12.71 -41.21
N GLN A 593 17.35 -13.09 -42.46
CA GLN A 593 16.69 -12.19 -43.40
C GLN A 593 15.22 -12.01 -43.03
N LYS A 594 14.51 -13.11 -42.72
CA LYS A 594 13.12 -13.05 -42.21
C LYS A 594 13.05 -12.33 -40.87
N TYR A 595 13.96 -12.63 -39.95
CA TYR A 595 14.04 -11.95 -38.66
C TYR A 595 14.26 -10.45 -38.82
N GLY A 596 15.27 -10.07 -39.61
CA GLY A 596 15.63 -8.68 -39.85
C GLY A 596 14.50 -7.88 -40.52
N LYS A 597 13.70 -8.52 -41.38
CA LYS A 597 12.53 -7.89 -42.02
C LYS A 597 11.50 -7.38 -41.01
N TYR A 598 11.23 -8.13 -39.94
CA TYR A 598 10.18 -7.77 -38.95
C TYR A 598 10.74 -7.04 -37.73
N PHE A 599 11.94 -7.41 -37.28
CA PHE A 599 12.48 -6.97 -35.99
C PHE A 599 13.77 -6.14 -36.12
N GLY A 600 14.37 -6.06 -37.32
CA GLY A 600 15.64 -5.38 -37.54
C GLY A 600 16.75 -5.99 -36.69
N ARG A 601 17.46 -5.15 -35.91
CA ARG A 601 18.49 -5.57 -34.95
C ARG A 601 17.97 -5.67 -33.51
N ARG A 602 16.66 -5.52 -33.28
CA ARG A 602 16.08 -5.53 -31.94
C ARG A 602 15.96 -6.97 -31.43
N ASN A 603 16.11 -7.15 -30.12
CA ASN A 603 15.81 -8.42 -29.46
C ASN A 603 14.30 -8.63 -29.35
N ILE A 604 13.84 -9.88 -29.35
CA ILE A 604 12.43 -10.20 -29.10
C ILE A 604 12.28 -11.01 -27.81
N ILE A 605 11.13 -10.88 -27.14
CA ILE A 605 10.79 -11.59 -25.92
C ILE A 605 9.45 -12.27 -26.16
N PHE A 606 9.42 -13.60 -26.23
CA PHE A 606 8.17 -14.35 -26.32
C PHE A 606 7.60 -14.58 -24.93
N PHE A 607 6.41 -14.03 -24.68
CA PHE A 607 5.69 -14.14 -23.42
C PHE A 607 4.48 -15.08 -23.60
N PRO A 608 4.44 -16.25 -22.94
CA PRO A 608 3.32 -17.16 -23.09
C PRO A 608 2.05 -16.62 -22.44
N MET A 609 0.98 -16.51 -23.22
CA MET A 609 -0.32 -16.02 -22.75
C MET A 609 -1.46 -16.86 -23.30
N ARG A 610 -2.65 -16.72 -22.70
CA ARG A 610 -3.88 -17.27 -23.28
C ARG A 610 -4.33 -16.33 -24.41
N PRO A 611 -4.82 -16.86 -25.55
CA PRO A 611 -5.33 -16.06 -26.66
C PRO A 611 -6.31 -14.93 -26.27
N LYS A 612 -7.14 -15.16 -25.25
CA LYS A 612 -8.13 -14.19 -24.77
C LYS A 612 -7.53 -12.98 -24.05
N ASP A 613 -6.34 -13.12 -23.47
CA ASP A 613 -5.68 -12.07 -22.69
C ASP A 613 -4.83 -11.15 -23.60
N MET A 614 -4.41 -11.65 -24.78
CA MET A 614 -3.53 -10.93 -25.70
C MET A 614 -4.12 -9.63 -26.28
N PRO A 615 -5.42 -9.53 -26.65
CA PRO A 615 -6.00 -8.27 -27.11
C PRO A 615 -5.96 -7.18 -26.05
N GLY A 616 -6.25 -7.54 -24.79
CA GLY A 616 -6.14 -6.63 -23.65
C GLY A 616 -4.69 -6.20 -23.43
N ALA A 617 -3.74 -7.14 -23.46
CA ALA A 617 -2.32 -6.84 -23.28
C ALA A 617 -1.72 -6.00 -24.43
N LEU A 618 -2.15 -6.22 -25.68
CA LEU A 618 -1.84 -5.34 -26.82
C LEU A 618 -2.43 -3.94 -26.63
N HIS A 619 -3.69 -3.84 -26.21
CA HIS A 619 -4.35 -2.56 -25.97
C HIS A 619 -3.68 -1.76 -24.84
N CYS A 620 -3.24 -2.45 -23.79
CA CYS A 620 -2.54 -1.85 -22.65
C CYS A 620 -1.06 -1.55 -22.94
N GLY A 621 -0.53 -1.88 -24.13
CA GLY A 621 0.88 -1.70 -24.48
C GLY A 621 1.83 -2.61 -23.70
N THR A 622 1.32 -3.68 -23.07
CA THR A 622 2.14 -4.71 -22.41
C THR A 622 2.78 -5.65 -23.42
N LEU A 623 2.16 -5.79 -24.60
CA LEU A 623 2.71 -6.49 -25.75
C LEU A 623 2.91 -5.52 -26.91
N ASP A 624 4.04 -5.63 -27.59
CA ASP A 624 4.28 -4.97 -28.88
C ASP A 624 3.60 -5.73 -30.02
N PHE A 625 3.63 -7.07 -29.91
CA PHE A 625 3.00 -7.97 -30.88
C PHE A 625 2.26 -9.12 -30.22
N ALA A 626 1.32 -9.75 -30.93
CA ALA A 626 0.73 -11.02 -30.54
C ALA A 626 0.70 -12.02 -31.70
N ILE A 627 0.84 -13.30 -31.36
CA ILE A 627 0.73 -14.45 -32.24
C ILE A 627 -0.32 -15.38 -31.63
N THR A 628 -1.47 -15.48 -32.28
CA THR A 628 -2.62 -16.22 -31.76
C THR A 628 -3.38 -16.94 -32.87
N SER A 629 -4.08 -18.02 -32.51
CA SER A 629 -5.05 -18.68 -33.37
C SER A 629 -6.32 -18.94 -32.55
N ASN A 630 -7.47 -18.42 -32.99
CA ASN A 630 -8.75 -18.65 -32.35
C ASN A 630 -9.82 -19.11 -33.35
N THR A 631 -10.89 -19.72 -32.86
CA THR A 631 -12.10 -20.07 -33.61
C THR A 631 -13.27 -19.52 -32.83
N VAL A 632 -14.13 -18.71 -33.45
CA VAL A 632 -15.25 -18.03 -32.79
C VAL A 632 -16.55 -18.53 -33.40
N ALA A 633 -17.45 -19.06 -32.58
CA ALA A 633 -18.74 -19.56 -33.01
C ALA A 633 -19.88 -19.00 -32.14
N LEU A 634 -21.02 -18.74 -32.77
CA LEU A 634 -22.24 -18.27 -32.12
C LEU A 634 -23.15 -19.47 -31.86
N ILE A 635 -23.58 -19.62 -30.61
CA ILE A 635 -24.39 -20.74 -30.12
C ILE A 635 -25.78 -20.20 -29.76
N CYS A 636 -26.83 -20.93 -30.15
CA CYS A 636 -28.22 -20.67 -29.76
C CYS A 636 -28.73 -21.80 -28.85
N ARG A 637 -29.90 -21.60 -28.23
CA ARG A 637 -30.59 -22.69 -27.54
C ARG A 637 -31.05 -23.76 -28.55
N ALA A 638 -31.07 -25.01 -28.16
CA ALA A 638 -31.63 -26.08 -28.98
C ALA A 638 -33.08 -25.73 -29.36
N ASN A 639 -33.41 -25.84 -30.67
CA ASN A 639 -34.70 -25.47 -31.27
C ASN A 639 -35.05 -23.96 -31.30
N ALA A 640 -34.15 -23.07 -30.90
CA ALA A 640 -34.33 -21.64 -31.08
C ALA A 640 -33.66 -21.18 -32.39
N GLN A 641 -34.45 -20.72 -33.36
CA GLN A 641 -33.92 -20.05 -34.54
C GLN A 641 -33.72 -18.57 -34.22
N ILE A 642 -32.48 -18.08 -34.32
CA ILE A 642 -32.22 -16.65 -34.23
C ILE A 642 -32.54 -16.04 -35.60
N ASP A 643 -33.69 -15.36 -35.74
CA ASP A 643 -34.01 -14.56 -36.92
C ASP A 643 -33.84 -13.08 -36.61
N PHE A 644 -32.85 -12.45 -37.25
CA PHE A 644 -32.56 -11.03 -37.07
C PHE A 644 -33.72 -10.12 -37.48
N LYS A 645 -34.66 -10.62 -38.28
CA LYS A 645 -35.87 -9.88 -38.68
C LYS A 645 -36.83 -9.65 -37.51
N ASP A 646 -36.77 -10.49 -36.48
CA ASP A 646 -37.61 -10.38 -35.29
C ASP A 646 -37.01 -9.43 -34.24
N TRP A 647 -35.77 -8.99 -34.47
CA TRP A 647 -35.09 -8.06 -33.59
C TRP A 647 -35.55 -6.64 -33.89
N THR A 648 -36.03 -5.95 -32.86
CA THR A 648 -36.48 -4.57 -32.97
C THR A 648 -35.86 -3.72 -31.88
N VAL A 649 -35.92 -2.39 -32.00
CA VAL A 649 -35.44 -1.49 -30.95
C VAL A 649 -36.18 -1.72 -29.62
N ALA A 650 -37.45 -2.16 -29.68
CA ALA A 650 -38.27 -2.49 -28.52
C ALA A 650 -38.02 -3.91 -27.97
N ASN A 651 -37.53 -4.83 -28.80
CA ASN A 651 -37.21 -6.21 -28.44
C ASN A 651 -35.79 -6.55 -28.90
N ARG A 652 -34.81 -5.99 -28.19
CA ARG A 652 -33.40 -6.15 -28.55
C ARG A 652 -32.89 -7.52 -28.15
N ALA A 653 -32.22 -8.22 -29.06
CA ALA A 653 -31.51 -9.45 -28.72
C ALA A 653 -30.29 -9.16 -27.84
N ARG A 654 -30.10 -9.94 -26.77
CA ARG A 654 -28.93 -9.83 -25.88
C ARG A 654 -27.96 -10.96 -26.15
N ILE A 655 -26.73 -10.63 -26.50
CA ILE A 655 -25.72 -11.61 -26.93
C ILE A 655 -24.51 -11.50 -26.00
N ALA A 656 -24.24 -12.57 -25.24
CA ALA A 656 -23.04 -12.65 -24.43
C ALA A 656 -21.82 -12.98 -25.29
N THR A 657 -20.75 -12.18 -25.18
CA THR A 657 -19.54 -12.39 -25.97
C THR A 657 -18.28 -11.86 -25.31
N GLU A 658 -17.17 -12.59 -25.46
CA GLU A 658 -15.82 -12.11 -25.12
C GLU A 658 -15.28 -11.13 -26.19
N TYR A 659 -15.87 -11.10 -27.38
CA TYR A 659 -15.37 -10.37 -28.55
C TYR A 659 -16.44 -9.44 -29.16
N PRO A 660 -16.92 -8.41 -28.43
CA PRO A 660 -18.05 -7.60 -28.85
C PRO A 660 -17.85 -6.98 -30.24
N LYS A 661 -16.67 -6.43 -30.54
CA LYS A 661 -16.40 -5.84 -31.88
C LYS A 661 -16.48 -6.86 -33.02
N LEU A 662 -16.01 -8.08 -32.81
CA LEU A 662 -16.04 -9.13 -33.84
C LEU A 662 -17.48 -9.61 -34.07
N VAL A 663 -18.25 -9.72 -32.99
CA VAL A 663 -19.67 -10.10 -33.05
C VAL A 663 -20.50 -9.02 -33.73
N ASP A 664 -20.27 -7.75 -33.38
CA ASP A 664 -20.92 -6.59 -34.00
C ASP A 664 -20.72 -6.59 -35.53
N GLN A 665 -19.45 -6.70 -35.98
CA GLN A 665 -19.12 -6.76 -37.40
C GLN A 665 -19.76 -7.96 -38.12
N PHE A 666 -19.80 -9.11 -37.46
CA PHE A 666 -20.42 -10.30 -38.04
C PHE A 666 -21.94 -10.13 -38.19
N LEU A 667 -22.63 -9.63 -37.16
CA LEU A 667 -24.08 -9.40 -37.18
C LEU A 667 -24.47 -8.36 -38.23
N GLN A 668 -23.71 -7.26 -38.31
CA GLN A 668 -23.90 -6.25 -39.37
C GLN A 668 -23.68 -6.83 -40.76
N SER A 669 -22.70 -7.73 -40.95
CA SER A 669 -22.49 -8.38 -42.25
C SER A 669 -23.62 -9.35 -42.64
N LEU A 670 -24.43 -9.80 -41.68
CA LEU A 670 -25.68 -10.54 -41.90
C LEU A 670 -26.91 -9.63 -42.07
N GLY A 671 -26.74 -8.31 -42.02
CA GLY A 671 -27.81 -7.33 -42.20
C GLY A 671 -28.54 -6.92 -40.92
N ALA A 672 -28.03 -7.27 -39.72
CA ALA A 672 -28.62 -6.83 -38.47
C ALA A 672 -28.25 -5.36 -38.16
N ASP A 673 -29.22 -4.55 -37.74
CA ASP A 673 -29.02 -3.17 -37.28
C ASP A 673 -28.49 -3.18 -35.83
N SER A 674 -27.40 -2.47 -35.54
CA SER A 674 -26.78 -2.41 -34.21
C SER A 674 -27.68 -1.83 -33.12
N SER A 675 -28.76 -1.12 -33.49
CA SER A 675 -29.79 -0.66 -32.56
C SER A 675 -30.77 -1.75 -32.10
N THR A 676 -30.74 -2.93 -32.72
CA THR A 676 -31.65 -4.06 -32.46
C THR A 676 -31.04 -5.18 -31.61
N TYR A 677 -29.79 -5.06 -31.18
CA TYR A 677 -29.15 -5.99 -30.25
C TYR A 677 -28.25 -5.29 -29.23
N VAL A 678 -27.89 -6.02 -28.17
CA VAL A 678 -26.98 -5.58 -27.12
C VAL A 678 -25.91 -6.66 -26.94
N LEU A 679 -24.64 -6.26 -26.99
CA LEU A 679 -23.51 -7.15 -26.75
C LEU A 679 -23.09 -7.06 -25.29
N GLN A 680 -23.38 -8.11 -24.53
CA GLN A 680 -22.96 -8.22 -23.14
C GLN A 680 -21.54 -8.78 -23.09
N GLU A 681 -20.57 -7.94 -22.77
CA GLU A 681 -19.19 -8.37 -22.59
C GLU A 681 -19.09 -9.33 -21.40
N VAL A 682 -18.52 -10.52 -21.63
CA VAL A 682 -18.22 -11.51 -20.59
C VAL A 682 -16.72 -11.76 -20.52
N ARG A 683 -16.21 -11.99 -19.31
CA ARG A 683 -14.79 -12.31 -19.08
C ARG A 683 -14.65 -13.81 -18.81
N GLY A 684 -14.39 -14.59 -19.86
CA GLY A 684 -14.31 -16.04 -19.79
C GLY A 684 -15.38 -16.72 -20.65
N THR A 685 -15.15 -18.00 -20.97
CA THR A 685 -16.13 -18.83 -21.68
C THR A 685 -17.33 -19.02 -20.78
N THR A 686 -18.44 -18.33 -21.05
CA THR A 686 -19.73 -18.65 -20.43
C THR A 686 -20.40 -19.73 -21.27
N GLU A 687 -20.81 -20.82 -20.62
CA GLU A 687 -21.71 -21.83 -21.21
C GLU A 687 -23.17 -21.55 -20.82
N SER A 688 -23.37 -20.56 -19.95
CA SER A 688 -24.65 -20.17 -19.41
C SER A 688 -25.23 -19.02 -20.24
N PHE A 689 -26.51 -19.15 -20.58
CA PHE A 689 -27.32 -18.03 -21.09
C PHE A 689 -27.62 -17.02 -19.97
N LEU A 690 -27.36 -17.32 -18.70
CA LEU A 690 -27.41 -16.38 -17.59
C LEU A 690 -26.01 -15.80 -17.33
N VAL A 691 -25.87 -14.48 -17.45
CA VAL A 691 -24.61 -13.75 -17.28
C VAL A 691 -24.79 -12.60 -16.29
N ASN A 692 -23.80 -12.33 -15.45
CA ASN A 692 -23.83 -11.15 -14.58
C ASN A 692 -23.51 -9.88 -15.37
N ASP A 693 -24.30 -8.84 -15.14
CA ASP A 693 -23.93 -7.49 -15.56
C ASP A 693 -22.92 -6.85 -14.58
N LYS A 694 -22.55 -5.59 -14.86
CA LYS A 694 -21.59 -4.84 -14.04
C LYS A 694 -22.13 -4.48 -12.65
N GLU A 695 -23.43 -4.62 -12.42
CA GLU A 695 -24.12 -4.32 -11.17
C GLU A 695 -24.41 -5.60 -10.36
N GLY A 696 -24.00 -6.77 -10.87
CA GLY A 696 -24.19 -8.07 -10.20
C GLY A 696 -25.58 -8.68 -10.40
N VAL A 697 -26.36 -8.19 -11.39
CA VAL A 697 -27.67 -8.75 -11.74
C VAL A 697 -27.50 -9.83 -12.82
N PHE A 698 -28.14 -10.98 -12.62
CA PHE A 698 -28.16 -12.05 -13.61
C PHE A 698 -29.09 -11.68 -14.78
N LEU A 699 -28.53 -11.54 -15.98
CA LEU A 699 -29.23 -11.28 -17.22
C LEU A 699 -29.34 -12.56 -18.05
N LEU A 700 -30.53 -12.82 -18.60
CA LEU A 700 -30.73 -13.89 -19.57
C LEU A 700 -30.40 -13.38 -20.98
N CYS A 701 -29.50 -14.07 -21.68
CA CYS A 701 -29.10 -13.83 -23.05
C CYS A 701 -29.81 -14.78 -24.03
N ASP A 702 -29.93 -14.30 -25.27
CA ASP A 702 -30.53 -14.99 -26.41
C ASP A 702 -29.50 -15.81 -27.21
N GLY A 703 -28.22 -15.42 -27.11
CA GLY A 703 -27.10 -16.11 -27.74
C GLY A 703 -25.81 -15.97 -26.93
N VAL A 704 -24.95 -16.97 -27.04
CA VAL A 704 -23.62 -17.01 -26.38
C VAL A 704 -22.56 -17.33 -27.42
N VAL A 705 -21.47 -16.58 -27.42
CA VAL A 705 -20.32 -16.82 -28.30
C VAL A 705 -19.26 -17.60 -27.54
N SER A 706 -18.91 -18.79 -28.03
CA SER A 706 -17.89 -19.66 -27.42
C SER A 706 -16.88 -20.19 -28.44
N THR A 707 -15.78 -20.76 -27.95
CA THR A 707 -14.65 -21.18 -28.79
C THR A 707 -14.30 -22.67 -28.61
N GLY A 708 -14.06 -23.35 -29.75
CA GLY A 708 -13.27 -24.59 -29.86
C GLY A 708 -13.67 -25.80 -28.98
N LYS A 709 -12.98 -25.95 -27.83
CA LYS A 709 -13.01 -27.17 -27.00
C LYS A 709 -14.32 -27.29 -26.19
N THR A 710 -14.81 -26.16 -25.70
CA THR A 710 -16.04 -26.02 -24.91
C THR A 710 -17.28 -26.51 -25.66
N LEU A 711 -17.31 -26.33 -26.99
CA LEU A 711 -18.38 -26.82 -27.85
C LEU A 711 -18.41 -28.35 -27.96
N GLN A 712 -17.23 -28.97 -28.05
CA GLN A 712 -17.07 -30.41 -28.20
C GLN A 712 -17.23 -31.16 -26.88
N GLU A 713 -16.79 -30.57 -25.77
CA GLU A 713 -16.84 -31.19 -24.44
C GLU A 713 -18.26 -31.20 -23.83
N ASN A 714 -19.16 -30.34 -24.31
CA ASN A 714 -20.51 -30.16 -23.75
C ASN A 714 -21.65 -30.46 -24.74
N ASP A 715 -21.35 -31.05 -25.90
CA ASP A 715 -22.34 -31.49 -26.90
C ASP A 715 -23.34 -30.38 -27.34
N LEU A 716 -22.85 -29.14 -27.46
CA LEU A 716 -23.68 -27.96 -27.73
C LEU A 716 -24.03 -27.83 -29.22
N VAL A 717 -25.29 -27.52 -29.52
CA VAL A 717 -25.78 -27.29 -30.90
C VAL A 717 -25.26 -25.94 -31.41
N VAL A 718 -24.34 -25.98 -32.37
CA VAL A 718 -23.80 -24.76 -33.01
C VAL A 718 -24.84 -24.19 -33.96
N TRP A 719 -25.25 -22.95 -33.70
CA TRP A 719 -26.20 -22.24 -34.57
C TRP A 719 -25.53 -21.77 -35.86
N LYS A 720 -24.44 -21.01 -35.72
CA LYS A 720 -23.66 -20.51 -36.86
C LYS A 720 -22.21 -20.32 -36.48
N VAL A 721 -21.32 -20.86 -37.30
CA VAL A 721 -19.87 -20.65 -37.16
C VAL A 721 -19.54 -19.27 -37.71
N MET A 722 -19.03 -18.36 -36.86
CA MET A 722 -18.69 -17.00 -37.28
C MET A 722 -17.34 -16.95 -38.01
N LYS A 723 -16.38 -17.78 -37.56
CA LYS A 723 -15.12 -18.09 -38.26
C LYS A 723 -14.79 -19.56 -38.05
N ALA A 724 -14.60 -20.31 -39.14
CA ALA A 724 -14.29 -21.73 -39.08
C ALA A 724 -12.90 -21.99 -38.49
N LYS A 725 -12.67 -23.24 -38.06
CA LYS A 725 -11.39 -23.67 -37.49
C LYS A 725 -10.28 -23.49 -38.53
N GLY A 726 -9.45 -22.46 -38.35
CA GLY A 726 -8.35 -22.11 -39.27
C GLY A 726 -8.59 -20.84 -40.11
N GLU A 727 -9.76 -20.20 -40.03
CA GLU A 727 -10.06 -18.95 -40.75
C GLU A 727 -9.56 -17.68 -40.03
N VAL A 728 -9.16 -17.78 -38.76
CA VAL A 728 -8.35 -16.71 -38.16
C VAL A 728 -6.94 -16.89 -38.69
N SER A 729 -6.58 -16.03 -39.65
CA SER A 729 -5.22 -15.97 -40.21
C SER A 729 -4.21 -15.93 -39.09
N LEU A 730 -3.30 -16.91 -39.04
CA LEU A 730 -2.15 -16.81 -38.17
C LEU A 730 -1.30 -15.65 -38.69
N GLY A 731 -1.10 -14.67 -37.84
CA GLY A 731 -0.49 -13.40 -38.21
C GLY A 731 0.27 -12.81 -37.05
N LEU A 732 1.24 -11.96 -37.38
CA LEU A 732 1.92 -11.10 -36.43
C LEU A 732 1.09 -9.83 -36.28
N TYR A 733 0.39 -9.69 -35.16
CA TYR A 733 -0.45 -8.52 -34.88
C TYR A 733 0.36 -7.49 -34.11
N GLN A 734 0.58 -6.32 -34.68
CA GLN A 734 1.22 -5.20 -34.00
C GLN A 734 0.18 -4.38 -33.26
N ALA A 735 0.51 -3.89 -32.07
CA ALA A 735 -0.29 -2.83 -31.44
C ALA A 735 -0.33 -1.62 -32.39
N ASN A 736 -1.52 -1.24 -32.87
CA ASN A 736 -1.66 -0.03 -33.67
C ASN A 736 -1.17 1.15 -32.83
N SER A 737 -0.14 1.85 -33.29
CA SER A 737 0.07 3.23 -32.87
C SER A 737 -1.21 3.96 -33.27
N CYS A 738 -2.05 4.34 -32.31
CA CYS A 738 -3.13 5.27 -32.57
C CYS A 738 -2.45 6.53 -33.12
N SER A 739 -2.48 6.73 -34.44
CA SER A 739 -2.24 8.04 -35.03
C SER A 739 -3.30 8.95 -34.40
N SER A 740 -2.83 9.84 -33.53
CA SER A 740 -3.60 10.94 -32.96
C SER A 740 -4.28 11.75 -34.03
#